data_AF-A0AAN9TQ05-F1
#
_entry.id   AF-A0AAN9TQ05-F1
#
_cell.length_a   1.000
_cell.length_b   1.000
_cell.length_c   1.000
_cell.angle_alpha   90.00
_cell.angle_beta   90.00
_cell.angle_gamma   90.00
#
_symmetry.space_group_name_H-M   'P 1'
#
loop_
_entity.id
_entity.type
_entity.pdbx_description
1 polymer ?
#
loop_
_entity_poly.entity_id
_entity_poly.type
_entity_poly.pdbx_seq_one_letter_code
_entity_poly.pdbx_strand_id
1 'polypeptide(L)'
;MDVNVRIFLFLVFATIVSCDRVTSPDSDSYYVDPNRYSQNQHVQEVLRKYSQDPRYNSNNPLPQDILDKLSSTPDPRYGVGTGNYAGSSYRPNRPYPPSGRVDIANVDRYGNSQFGTNNDRNRQRYDVYPEPGRGDPPRQYFENDPQYSLREDEIIKILAQIDISASQQCNINVRAQWDFETNVNDVNQIRALEQQLAYSEFQRRVHNIVDKIDKWDIRDRDLLRQLRYLATVGPSVLPPDQLNRYNRLINDMLAIYNTATVCDQEDPLKCGLRLEDLNLIMARSRDWDELQHVWIEWHRKTGQKIKELYVQLVDLSNYAAQLNNFTDTSEYWMFPFETYDFRNEMEKAWNQIKPLYEQLHAYVRRKLRDLYGPEKISREAPLPAHILGNMWGQSWENILDITIPYPGKNFLDVTPEMLKQGYTPEAMYRVAEEFFVSMNMSAMPPEFWSKSVFEEVPGRPVICQPSAWDFCNGIDYRIKMCTHVTMKDFITVHHEMAHIQYFLNYKKLPKVFRDGANPGFHEAISEAISLSVSNPKHMQTLGLVLTSVDDIPHNINFLFHLAMDKLTFLPFSLALDMWRWDIFNGYTRKERYNCHWWDLRERLSGVKPPVLRSETDFDPGSKYHVPANIPYIG
;
A
#
# COMPACT_ATOMS: atom_id res chain seq x y z
N MET A 1 -3.70 -2.59 -37.64
CA MET A 1 -2.77 -2.15 -36.57
C MET A 1 -3.40 -0.91 -35.99
N ASP A 2 -4.34 -1.12 -35.07
CA ASP A 2 -5.44 -0.17 -34.90
C ASP A 2 -5.63 0.23 -33.45
N VAL A 3 -5.87 1.53 -33.30
CA VAL A 3 -6.65 2.33 -32.34
C VAL A 3 -7.20 1.68 -31.06
N ASN A 4 -7.48 0.37 -31.04
CA ASN A 4 -7.86 -0.43 -29.87
C ASN A 4 -6.75 -0.56 -28.81
N VAL A 5 -5.48 -0.33 -29.17
CA VAL A 5 -4.34 -0.33 -28.22
C VAL A 5 -4.35 0.90 -27.29
N ARG A 6 -5.06 1.98 -27.65
CA ARG A 6 -5.10 3.21 -26.83
C ARG A 6 -6.23 3.24 -25.79
N ILE A 7 -7.24 2.40 -25.94
CA ILE A 7 -8.36 2.28 -24.97
C ILE A 7 -8.08 1.19 -23.92
N PHE A 8 -7.17 0.26 -24.23
CA PHE A 8 -6.76 -0.84 -23.34
C PHE A 8 -5.94 -0.39 -22.11
N LEU A 9 -5.35 0.82 -22.17
CA LEU A 9 -4.50 1.40 -21.12
C LEU A 9 -5.29 2.06 -19.96
N PHE A 10 -6.62 2.12 -20.02
CA PHE A 10 -7.43 2.89 -19.06
C PHE A 10 -8.18 2.06 -18.00
N LEU A 11 -8.16 0.74 -18.04
CA LEU A 11 -9.01 -0.12 -17.18
C LEU A 11 -8.28 -1.02 -16.18
N VAL A 12 -6.94 -0.92 -16.05
CA VAL A 12 -6.12 -1.85 -15.25
C VAL A 12 -5.81 -1.34 -13.82
N PHE A 13 -6.32 -0.17 -13.42
CA PHE A 13 -5.91 0.51 -12.18
C PHE A 13 -6.67 0.10 -10.89
N ALA A 14 -7.11 -1.16 -10.77
CA ALA A 14 -8.08 -1.55 -9.74
C ALA A 14 -7.76 -2.80 -8.90
N THR A 15 -6.50 -3.18 -8.73
CA THR A 15 -6.19 -4.24 -7.76
C THR A 15 -4.90 -3.97 -7.04
N ILE A 16 -5.03 -3.43 -5.83
CA ILE A 16 -3.94 -3.27 -4.86
C ILE A 16 -4.44 -3.88 -3.57
N VAL A 17 -3.77 -4.96 -3.18
CA VAL A 17 -3.95 -5.74 -1.96
C VAL A 17 -5.39 -6.25 -1.74
N SER A 18 -5.78 -7.22 -2.57
CA SER A 18 -6.61 -8.29 -2.03
C SER A 18 -5.76 -9.08 -1.04
N CYS A 19 -6.07 -8.92 0.25
CA CYS A 19 -5.99 -10.07 1.15
C CYS A 19 -7.02 -11.10 0.66
N ASP A 20 -6.69 -11.82 -0.40
CA ASP A 20 -7.42 -13.01 -0.80
C ASP A 20 -7.04 -14.12 0.19
N ARG A 21 -7.77 -14.17 1.31
CA ARG A 21 -7.78 -15.35 2.18
C ARG A 21 -8.72 -16.38 1.57
N VAL A 22 -8.09 -17.44 1.10
CA VAL A 22 -8.57 -18.81 0.89
C VAL A 22 -9.90 -19.10 1.59
N THR A 23 -10.93 -19.42 0.80
CA THR A 23 -12.05 -20.24 1.27
C THR A 23 -12.10 -21.51 0.42
N SER A 24 -11.44 -22.57 0.88
CA SER A 24 -11.82 -23.94 0.55
C SER A 24 -12.42 -24.55 1.81
N PRO A 25 -13.67 -25.04 1.80
CA PRO A 25 -14.10 -25.97 2.82
C PRO A 25 -13.34 -27.29 2.59
N ASP A 26 -12.84 -27.89 3.66
CA ASP A 26 -12.08 -29.15 3.68
C ASP A 26 -10.58 -29.07 3.32
N SER A 27 -9.80 -28.44 4.21
CA SER A 27 -8.53 -29.00 4.68
C SER A 27 -8.12 -28.31 5.99
N ASP A 28 -7.58 -29.07 6.93
CA ASP A 28 -6.97 -28.59 8.18
C ASP A 28 -5.69 -27.77 7.88
N SER A 29 -5.84 -26.63 7.20
CA SER A 29 -4.77 -25.66 7.00
C SER A 29 -4.54 -24.95 8.33
N TYR A 30 -3.41 -25.23 8.96
CA TYR A 30 -2.91 -24.47 10.11
C TYR A 30 -2.62 -23.04 9.65
N TYR A 31 -3.64 -22.17 9.68
CA TYR A 31 -3.45 -20.73 9.56
C TYR A 31 -2.56 -20.27 10.73
N VAL A 32 -1.27 -20.05 10.44
CA VAL A 32 -0.32 -19.48 11.38
C VAL A 32 -0.47 -17.96 11.31
N ASP A 33 -1.19 -17.38 12.27
CA ASP A 33 -1.28 -15.92 12.42
C ASP A 33 0.13 -15.34 12.63
N PRO A 34 0.71 -14.58 11.68
CA PRO A 34 2.03 -13.98 11.83
C PRO A 34 2.11 -13.05 13.04
N ASN A 35 0.96 -12.55 13.51
CA ASN A 35 0.85 -11.61 14.62
C ASN A 35 0.72 -12.29 15.99
N ARG A 36 0.47 -13.60 16.06
CA ARG A 36 0.58 -14.35 17.33
C ARG A 36 1.99 -14.27 17.91
N TYR A 37 2.96 -13.95 17.05
CA TYR A 37 4.37 -13.89 17.38
C TYR A 37 4.92 -12.47 17.60
N SER A 38 4.17 -11.40 17.24
CA SER A 38 4.55 -10.02 17.58
C SER A 38 4.35 -9.70 19.08
N GLN A 39 3.48 -10.49 19.73
CA GLN A 39 3.24 -10.49 21.17
C GLN A 39 4.27 -11.33 21.96
N ASN A 40 5.25 -11.95 21.29
CA ASN A 40 6.27 -12.75 21.96
C ASN A 40 7.16 -11.82 22.81
N GLN A 41 7.07 -11.94 24.13
CA GLN A 41 7.88 -11.15 25.07
C GLN A 41 9.38 -11.27 24.79
N HIS A 42 9.82 -12.41 24.24
CA HIS A 42 11.21 -12.62 23.86
C HIS A 42 11.61 -11.77 22.65
N VAL A 43 10.74 -11.64 21.65
CA VAL A 43 10.94 -10.75 20.49
C VAL A 43 11.05 -9.29 20.95
N GLN A 44 10.17 -8.85 21.86
CA GLN A 44 10.24 -7.50 22.43
C GLN A 44 11.53 -7.30 23.25
N GLU A 45 12.04 -8.34 23.90
CA GLU A 45 13.31 -8.30 24.64
C GLU A 45 14.53 -8.21 23.70
N VAL A 46 14.53 -8.92 22.56
CA VAL A 46 15.57 -8.79 21.53
C VAL A 46 15.58 -7.38 20.94
N LEU A 47 14.42 -6.84 20.55
CA LEU A 47 14.27 -5.47 20.07
C LEU A 47 14.82 -4.46 21.11
N ARG A 48 14.55 -4.69 22.41
CA ARG A 48 15.08 -3.86 23.50
C ARG A 48 16.59 -3.99 23.66
N LYS A 49 17.16 -5.19 23.59
CA LYS A 49 18.61 -5.42 23.67
C LYS A 49 19.35 -4.78 22.50
N TYR A 50 18.80 -4.89 21.29
CA TYR A 50 19.34 -4.23 20.09
C TYR A 50 19.39 -2.71 20.22
N SER A 51 18.33 -2.09 20.76
CA SER A 51 18.31 -0.63 21.00
C SER A 51 19.36 -0.13 21.99
N GLN A 52 20.05 -1.04 22.69
CA GLN A 52 20.99 -0.74 23.77
C GLN A 52 22.42 -1.19 23.47
N ASP A 53 22.71 -1.88 22.34
CA ASP A 53 24.05 -2.41 22.05
C ASP A 53 24.84 -1.51 21.07
N PRO A 54 25.91 -0.82 21.52
CA PRO A 54 26.74 0.05 20.68
C PRO A 54 27.60 -0.70 19.64
N ARG A 55 27.67 -2.04 19.69
CA ARG A 55 28.62 -2.85 18.89
C ARG A 55 28.16 -3.14 17.46
N TYR A 56 26.92 -2.84 17.10
CA TYR A 56 26.43 -2.98 15.71
C TYR A 56 26.85 -1.80 14.79
N ASN A 57 27.86 -1.03 15.24
CA ASN A 57 28.28 0.23 14.64
C ASN A 57 29.58 0.17 13.81
N SER A 58 30.14 -1.02 13.57
CA SER A 58 31.44 -1.15 12.91
C SER A 58 31.34 -1.80 11.53
N ASN A 59 30.91 -1.03 10.53
CA ASN A 59 31.34 -1.14 9.13
C ASN A 59 30.69 0.03 8.36
N ASN A 60 31.44 1.10 8.18
CA ASN A 60 31.00 2.22 7.35
C ASN A 60 31.14 1.79 5.88
N PRO A 61 30.11 1.95 5.03
CA PRO A 61 30.14 1.46 3.65
C PRO A 61 31.09 2.27 2.73
N LEU A 62 31.73 3.34 3.25
CA LEU A 62 32.61 4.23 2.50
C LEU A 62 34.04 4.25 3.06
N PRO A 63 35.05 4.47 2.19
CA PRO A 63 36.43 4.80 2.56
C PRO A 63 36.53 5.99 3.51
N GLN A 64 37.48 5.93 4.45
CA GLN A 64 37.65 6.93 5.50
C GLN A 64 37.94 8.34 4.95
N ASP A 65 38.67 8.46 3.85
CA ASP A 65 38.98 9.73 3.19
C ASP A 65 37.74 10.45 2.65
N ILE A 66 36.74 9.71 2.18
CA ILE A 66 35.45 10.27 1.73
C ILE A 66 34.63 10.71 2.93
N LEU A 67 34.62 9.90 4.00
CA LEU A 67 33.94 10.24 5.24
C LEU A 67 34.52 11.50 5.89
N ASP A 68 35.85 11.66 5.82
CA ASP A 68 36.53 12.84 6.32
C ASP A 68 36.12 14.09 5.52
N LYS A 69 36.02 14.00 4.17
CA LYS A 69 35.49 15.09 3.33
C LYS A 69 34.03 15.41 3.64
N LEU A 70 33.17 14.41 3.81
CA LEU A 70 31.75 14.59 4.17
C LEU A 70 31.57 15.10 5.61
N SER A 71 32.58 14.95 6.48
CA SER A 71 32.57 15.47 7.85
C SER A 71 33.01 16.93 7.93
N SER A 72 33.79 17.40 6.96
CA SER A 72 34.25 18.78 6.86
C SER A 72 33.29 19.69 6.07
N THR A 73 32.35 19.11 5.31
CA THR A 73 31.24 19.87 4.70
C THR A 73 30.28 20.36 5.80
N PRO A 74 30.04 21.67 5.94
CA PRO A 74 29.11 22.22 6.93
C PRO A 74 27.70 21.65 6.72
N ASP A 75 27.02 21.27 7.80
CA ASP A 75 25.62 20.85 7.74
C ASP A 75 24.74 22.05 7.35
N PRO A 76 24.07 22.05 6.19
CA PRO A 76 23.24 23.18 5.77
C PRO A 76 22.02 23.40 6.70
N ARG A 77 21.70 22.45 7.59
CA ARG A 77 20.61 22.58 8.58
C ARG A 77 21.03 23.24 9.88
N TYR A 78 22.33 23.40 10.13
CA TYR A 78 22.86 24.04 11.35
C TYR A 78 23.92 25.08 11.00
N GLY A 79 23.49 26.33 10.86
CA GLY A 79 24.41 27.48 10.85
C GLY A 79 25.19 27.57 12.16
N VAL A 80 26.52 27.43 12.08
CA VAL A 80 27.45 27.45 13.22
C VAL A 80 27.51 28.84 13.84
N GLY A 81 27.24 28.90 15.14
CA GLY A 81 27.55 30.04 16.01
C GLY A 81 28.23 29.56 17.29
N THR A 82 29.38 28.90 17.21
CA THR A 82 30.25 28.65 18.37
C THR A 82 31.23 29.80 18.53
N GLY A 83 30.90 30.75 19.41
CA GLY A 83 31.80 31.81 19.88
C GLY A 83 31.72 31.92 21.40
N ASN A 84 32.84 31.63 22.06
CA ASN A 84 33.07 31.64 23.51
C ASN A 84 32.36 32.75 24.31
N TYR A 85 31.63 32.38 25.36
CA TYR A 85 31.52 33.19 26.58
C TYR A 85 31.60 32.30 27.82
N ALA A 86 32.66 32.52 28.59
CA ALA A 86 32.83 31.97 29.92
C ALA A 86 32.01 32.79 30.94
N GLY A 87 31.36 32.08 31.87
CA GLY A 87 30.97 32.56 33.20
C GLY A 87 29.69 33.39 33.31
N SER A 88 28.62 32.82 33.88
CA SER A 88 28.09 33.23 35.19
C SER A 88 26.75 32.55 35.54
N SER A 89 26.76 31.89 36.70
CA SER A 89 25.66 31.73 37.68
C SER A 89 24.24 31.31 37.23
N TYR A 90 23.91 30.09 37.65
CA TYR A 90 22.58 29.58 38.05
C TYR A 90 21.70 30.61 38.79
N ARG A 91 20.40 30.73 38.42
CA ARG A 91 19.21 30.66 39.32
C ARG A 91 17.86 30.66 38.53
N PRO A 92 16.75 30.15 39.11
CA PRO A 92 15.63 29.55 38.36
C PRO A 92 14.29 30.32 38.36
N ASN A 93 13.39 29.88 37.47
CA ASN A 93 11.91 30.06 37.40
C ASN A 93 11.32 31.46 37.09
N ARG A 94 10.51 31.57 36.01
CA ARG A 94 9.03 31.80 35.98
C ARG A 94 8.49 32.23 34.57
N PRO A 95 7.15 32.25 34.29
CA PRO A 95 6.52 31.50 33.19
C PRO A 95 5.91 32.35 32.04
N TYR A 96 5.46 31.64 30.99
CA TYR A 96 4.72 32.09 29.80
C TYR A 96 3.64 33.17 30.03
N PRO A 97 3.44 34.12 29.10
CA PRO A 97 2.23 34.94 29.04
C PRO A 97 1.17 34.37 28.06
N PRO A 98 -0.11 34.76 28.23
CA PRO A 98 -1.28 34.05 27.69
C PRO A 98 -1.83 34.65 26.39
N SER A 99 -2.66 33.84 25.73
CA SER A 99 -3.53 34.16 24.61
C SER A 99 -4.43 35.39 24.84
N GLY A 100 -4.42 36.31 23.87
CA GLY A 100 -5.33 37.44 23.81
C GLY A 100 -6.56 37.14 22.95
N ARG A 101 -7.74 37.17 23.57
CA ARG A 101 -9.05 37.31 22.91
C ARG A 101 -9.16 38.67 22.21
N VAL A 102 -9.80 38.70 21.05
CA VAL A 102 -10.50 39.89 20.57
C VAL A 102 -11.92 39.45 20.20
N ASP A 103 -12.88 39.80 21.06
CA ASP A 103 -14.30 39.92 20.71
C ASP A 103 -14.57 41.40 20.40
N ILE A 104 -15.37 41.68 19.37
CA ILE A 104 -16.60 42.48 19.45
C ILE A 104 -17.35 42.40 18.10
N ALA A 105 -18.54 41.83 18.25
CA ALA A 105 -19.78 41.85 17.49
C ALA A 105 -20.13 43.00 16.51
N ASN A 106 -21.04 42.60 15.59
CA ASN A 106 -22.17 43.29 14.94
C ASN A 106 -21.97 43.81 13.50
N VAL A 107 -22.52 43.07 12.53
CA VAL A 107 -23.68 43.50 11.71
C VAL A 107 -24.48 42.26 11.28
N ASP A 108 -25.79 42.32 11.54
CA ASP A 108 -26.86 41.38 11.21
C ASP A 108 -27.44 41.58 9.79
N ARG A 109 -28.05 40.50 9.26
CA ARG A 109 -29.21 40.43 8.32
C ARG A 109 -29.06 40.41 6.79
N TYR A 110 -30.00 39.64 6.22
CA TYR A 110 -30.32 39.27 4.82
C TYR A 110 -29.46 38.12 4.26
N GLY A 111 -29.97 36.99 3.76
CA GLY A 111 -31.31 36.56 3.35
C GLY A 111 -31.18 35.77 2.04
N ASN A 112 -31.72 34.54 2.00
CA ASN A 112 -31.96 33.63 0.85
C ASN A 112 -31.77 34.17 -0.59
N SER A 113 -31.10 33.39 -1.46
CA SER A 113 -31.72 32.79 -2.68
C SER A 113 -30.73 32.07 -3.62
N GLN A 114 -31.05 30.80 -3.92
CA GLN A 114 -31.09 30.08 -5.22
C GLN A 114 -30.20 30.47 -6.43
N PHE A 115 -29.61 29.40 -7.02
CA PHE A 115 -29.45 29.05 -8.45
C PHE A 115 -29.18 30.14 -9.52
N GLY A 116 -28.14 29.92 -10.34
CA GLY A 116 -28.12 30.45 -11.71
C GLY A 116 -26.76 30.53 -12.40
N THR A 117 -26.60 29.75 -13.45
CA THR A 117 -25.53 29.66 -14.46
C THR A 117 -25.22 30.96 -15.23
N ASN A 118 -23.94 31.23 -15.53
CA ASN A 118 -23.34 31.41 -16.88
C ASN A 118 -22.17 32.42 -16.96
N ASN A 119 -21.10 31.93 -17.58
CA ASN A 119 -20.12 32.55 -18.50
C ASN A 119 -19.31 33.82 -18.15
N ASP A 120 -17.99 33.61 -18.18
CA ASP A 120 -16.96 34.34 -18.93
C ASP A 120 -17.04 35.88 -19.01
N ARG A 121 -16.11 36.53 -18.30
CA ARG A 121 -15.04 37.38 -18.86
C ARG A 121 -14.21 38.02 -17.75
N ASN A 122 -12.92 38.22 -18.02
CA ASN A 122 -11.89 38.96 -17.26
C ASN A 122 -11.16 38.23 -16.12
N ARG A 123 -10.16 37.40 -16.50
CA ARG A 123 -8.91 37.28 -15.75
C ARG A 123 -7.82 38.07 -16.49
N GLN A 124 -7.62 39.32 -16.08
CA GLN A 124 -6.43 40.08 -16.45
C GLN A 124 -5.25 39.59 -15.62
N ARG A 125 -4.16 39.29 -16.32
CA ARG A 125 -2.81 39.06 -15.78
C ARG A 125 -2.36 40.27 -14.96
N TYR A 126 -1.84 40.03 -13.77
CA TYR A 126 -0.95 40.98 -13.10
C TYR A 126 0.48 40.50 -13.29
N ASP A 127 1.11 40.99 -14.35
CA ASP A 127 2.57 41.04 -14.48
C ASP A 127 3.06 42.22 -13.61
N VAL A 128 3.85 41.94 -12.57
CA VAL A 128 4.52 42.97 -11.77
C VAL A 128 5.99 43.00 -12.15
N TYR A 129 6.38 44.02 -12.92
CA TYR A 129 7.78 44.44 -13.07
C TYR A 129 8.20 45.23 -11.80
N PRO A 130 9.42 45.06 -11.26
CA PRO A 130 9.90 45.85 -10.14
C PRO A 130 10.49 47.20 -10.60
N GLU A 131 10.09 48.29 -9.94
CA GLU A 131 10.77 49.59 -10.04
C GLU A 131 12.14 49.58 -9.32
N PRO A 132 13.15 50.30 -9.84
CA PRO A 132 14.49 50.32 -9.28
C PRO A 132 14.64 51.42 -8.22
N GLY A 133 15.15 51.06 -7.03
CA GLY A 133 15.70 52.06 -6.11
C GLY A 133 15.22 51.97 -4.67
N ARG A 134 15.52 50.87 -3.96
CA ARG A 134 15.85 50.88 -2.54
C ARG A 134 16.94 49.83 -2.32
N GLY A 135 18.10 50.27 -1.83
CA GLY A 135 19.26 49.40 -1.64
C GLY A 135 18.90 48.22 -0.73
N ASP A 136 19.18 47.01 -1.22
CA ASP A 136 19.13 45.81 -0.42
C ASP A 136 20.07 45.94 0.79
N PRO A 137 19.68 45.51 1.99
CA PRO A 137 20.68 45.22 3.03
C PRO A 137 21.60 44.12 2.46
N PRO A 138 22.92 44.15 2.72
CA PRO A 138 23.83 43.23 2.08
C PRO A 138 23.41 41.80 2.41
N ARG A 139 22.86 41.11 1.41
CA ARG A 139 22.82 39.65 1.41
C ARG A 139 24.28 39.23 1.51
N GLN A 140 24.67 38.70 2.66
CA GLN A 140 25.89 37.92 2.75
C GLN A 140 25.71 36.77 1.75
N TYR A 141 26.26 36.95 0.56
CA TYR A 141 26.66 35.85 -0.27
C TYR A 141 27.62 35.04 0.60
N PHE A 142 27.14 33.93 1.14
CA PHE A 142 28.05 32.86 1.46
C PHE A 142 28.66 32.48 0.12
N GLU A 143 29.88 32.94 -0.14
CA GLU A 143 30.75 32.28 -1.09
C GLU A 143 30.79 30.82 -0.64
N ASN A 144 30.05 29.95 -1.33
CA ASN A 144 30.28 28.52 -1.24
C ASN A 144 31.74 28.32 -1.65
N ASP A 145 32.60 28.05 -0.66
CA ASP A 145 34.00 27.77 -0.90
C ASP A 145 34.09 26.61 -1.91
N PRO A 146 34.62 26.82 -3.13
CA PRO A 146 34.68 25.78 -4.16
C PRO A 146 35.52 24.55 -3.74
N GLN A 147 36.20 24.61 -2.60
CA GLN A 147 37.06 23.54 -2.09
C GLN A 147 36.33 22.33 -1.50
N TYR A 148 35.04 22.41 -1.15
CA TYR A 148 34.37 21.36 -0.35
C TYR A 148 33.18 20.66 -1.02
N SER A 149 32.85 20.99 -2.27
CA SER A 149 31.84 20.25 -3.04
C SER A 149 32.47 19.01 -3.70
N LEU A 150 31.84 17.84 -3.51
CA LEU A 150 32.29 16.61 -4.14
C LEU A 150 32.11 16.70 -5.66
N ARG A 151 33.13 16.30 -6.41
CA ARG A 151 33.02 16.24 -7.87
C ARG A 151 32.12 15.08 -8.29
N GLU A 152 31.49 15.20 -9.47
CA GLU A 152 30.59 14.18 -10.01
C GLU A 152 31.25 12.78 -10.10
N ASP A 153 32.55 12.72 -10.44
CA ASP A 153 33.31 11.45 -10.49
C ASP A 153 33.49 10.79 -9.12
N GLU A 154 33.53 11.59 -8.04
CA GLU A 154 33.58 11.09 -6.67
C GLU A 154 32.21 10.59 -6.22
N ILE A 155 31.14 11.30 -6.59
CA ILE A 155 29.75 10.89 -6.33
C ILE A 155 29.46 9.54 -6.99
N ILE A 156 29.86 9.34 -8.25
CA ILE A 156 29.69 8.07 -8.97
C ILE A 156 30.38 6.91 -8.23
N LYS A 157 31.60 7.13 -7.70
CA LYS A 157 32.33 6.12 -6.93
C LYS A 157 31.62 5.77 -5.62
N ILE A 158 31.10 6.78 -4.92
CA ILE A 158 30.31 6.61 -3.70
C ILE A 158 29.07 5.76 -3.99
N LEU A 159 28.34 6.09 -5.05
CA LEU A 159 27.12 5.37 -5.42
C LEU A 159 27.41 3.93 -5.85
N ALA A 160 28.52 3.66 -6.54
CA ALA A 160 28.93 2.30 -6.87
C ALA A 160 29.22 1.46 -5.60
N GLN A 161 29.84 2.05 -4.57
CA GLN A 161 30.08 1.37 -3.29
C GLN A 161 28.78 1.13 -2.51
N ILE A 162 27.88 2.12 -2.52
CA ILE A 162 26.54 2.00 -1.93
C ILE A 162 25.76 0.90 -2.64
N ASP A 163 25.83 0.80 -3.97
CA ASP A 163 25.12 -0.21 -4.75
C ASP A 163 25.53 -1.64 -4.38
N ILE A 164 26.84 -1.89 -4.27
CA ILE A 164 27.39 -3.18 -3.83
C ILE A 164 26.93 -3.49 -2.40
N SER A 165 27.10 -2.53 -1.49
CA SER A 165 26.75 -2.71 -0.07
C SER A 165 25.25 -2.92 0.11
N ALA A 166 24.42 -2.15 -0.61
CA ALA A 166 22.96 -2.24 -0.57
C ALA A 166 22.47 -3.59 -1.08
N SER A 167 23.06 -4.09 -2.18
CA SER A 167 22.75 -5.43 -2.71
C SER A 167 23.10 -6.53 -1.69
N GLN A 168 24.24 -6.42 -1.01
CA GLN A 168 24.67 -7.38 0.02
C GLN A 168 23.76 -7.35 1.25
N GLN A 169 23.51 -6.16 1.81
CA GLN A 169 22.65 -6.02 3.00
C GLN A 169 21.20 -6.45 2.70
N CYS A 170 20.70 -6.15 1.50
CA CYS A 170 19.41 -6.62 1.02
C CYS A 170 19.37 -8.14 0.91
N ASN A 171 20.41 -8.79 0.33
CA ASN A 171 20.48 -10.25 0.24
C ASN A 171 20.45 -10.93 1.61
N ILE A 172 21.19 -10.39 2.59
CA ILE A 172 21.24 -10.92 3.96
C ILE A 172 19.86 -10.82 4.61
N ASN A 173 19.22 -9.65 4.51
CA ASN A 173 17.88 -9.44 5.04
C ASN A 173 16.85 -10.38 4.38
N VAL A 174 16.75 -10.34 3.05
CA VAL A 174 15.78 -11.15 2.28
C VAL A 174 15.97 -12.65 2.56
N ARG A 175 17.20 -13.13 2.72
CA ARG A 175 17.45 -14.53 3.07
C ARG A 175 16.87 -14.90 4.43
N ALA A 176 17.05 -14.05 5.44
CA ALA A 176 16.49 -14.28 6.77
C ALA A 176 14.96 -14.23 6.76
N GLN A 177 14.36 -13.31 5.99
CA GLN A 177 12.91 -13.27 5.78
C GLN A 177 12.41 -14.55 5.10
N TRP A 178 13.06 -14.98 4.01
CA TRP A 178 12.72 -16.22 3.32
C TRP A 178 12.78 -17.44 4.25
N ASP A 179 13.84 -17.57 5.06
CA ASP A 179 14.00 -18.67 6.01
C ASP A 179 12.88 -18.71 7.04
N PHE A 180 12.41 -17.55 7.49
CA PHE A 180 11.24 -17.43 8.36
C PHE A 180 9.94 -17.79 7.64
N GLU A 181 9.66 -17.19 6.49
CA GLU A 181 8.38 -17.40 5.78
C GLU A 181 8.23 -18.83 5.26
N THR A 182 9.34 -19.50 4.97
CA THR A 182 9.32 -20.90 4.54
C THR A 182 9.53 -21.88 5.69
N ASN A 183 9.93 -21.45 6.89
CA ASN A 183 10.04 -22.31 8.07
C ASN A 183 9.72 -21.49 9.32
N VAL A 184 8.44 -21.39 9.64
CA VAL A 184 7.94 -20.52 10.70
C VAL A 184 8.26 -21.12 12.07
N ASN A 185 9.15 -20.47 12.80
CA ASN A 185 9.49 -20.76 14.19
C ASN A 185 10.14 -19.52 14.84
N ASP A 186 10.21 -19.52 16.17
CA ASP A 186 10.75 -18.39 16.96
C ASP A 186 12.19 -18.04 16.58
N VAL A 187 13.05 -19.02 16.30
CA VAL A 187 14.46 -18.79 15.97
C VAL A 187 14.61 -18.06 14.64
N ASN A 188 13.91 -18.52 13.60
CA ASN A 188 13.94 -17.88 12.30
C ASN A 188 13.31 -16.49 12.33
N GLN A 189 12.23 -16.31 13.11
CA GLN A 189 11.60 -15.02 13.28
C GLN A 189 12.54 -13.99 13.91
N ILE A 190 13.22 -14.37 15.00
CA ILE A 190 14.19 -13.49 15.67
C ILE A 190 15.27 -13.08 14.68
N ARG A 191 15.84 -14.04 13.93
CA ARG A 191 16.85 -13.74 12.90
C ARG A 191 16.33 -12.80 11.81
N ALA A 192 15.11 -13.01 11.33
CA ALA A 192 14.48 -12.14 10.34
C ALA A 192 14.34 -10.70 10.86
N LEU A 193 13.89 -10.52 12.10
CA LEU A 193 13.77 -9.21 12.74
C LEU A 193 15.13 -8.54 12.97
N GLU A 194 16.13 -9.28 13.42
CA GLU A 194 17.50 -8.78 13.59
C GLU A 194 18.07 -8.25 12.26
N GLN A 195 17.89 -9.00 11.17
CA GLN A 195 18.37 -8.57 9.85
C GLN A 195 17.55 -7.41 9.26
N GLN A 196 16.25 -7.35 9.54
CA GLN A 196 15.41 -6.22 9.14
C GLN A 196 15.86 -4.91 9.82
N LEU A 197 16.18 -4.97 11.11
CA LEU A 197 16.74 -3.83 11.84
C LEU A 197 18.09 -3.41 11.29
N ALA A 198 19.01 -4.37 11.07
CA ALA A 198 20.32 -4.07 10.50
C ALA A 198 20.21 -3.42 9.12
N TYR A 199 19.25 -3.86 8.29
CA TYR A 199 18.97 -3.27 6.99
C TYR A 199 18.42 -1.83 7.10
N SER A 200 17.49 -1.57 8.02
CA SER A 200 16.97 -0.22 8.29
C SER A 200 18.09 0.73 8.77
N GLU A 201 18.99 0.26 9.63
CA GLU A 201 20.16 1.04 10.06
C GLU A 201 21.13 1.33 8.91
N PHE A 202 21.35 0.37 8.02
CA PHE A 202 22.12 0.58 6.79
C PHE A 202 21.49 1.68 5.92
N GLN A 203 20.17 1.62 5.69
CA GLN A 203 19.45 2.66 4.94
C GLN A 203 19.61 4.03 5.58
N ARG A 204 19.47 4.14 6.91
CA ARG A 204 19.67 5.40 7.64
C ARG A 204 21.11 5.93 7.49
N ARG A 205 22.12 5.06 7.52
CA ARG A 205 23.52 5.45 7.28
C ARG A 205 23.72 5.98 5.86
N VAL A 206 23.14 5.32 4.86
CA VAL A 206 23.15 5.77 3.47
C VAL A 206 22.47 7.12 3.32
N HIS A 207 21.30 7.32 3.94
CA HIS A 207 20.62 8.62 3.98
C HIS A 207 21.54 9.72 4.53
N ASN A 208 22.16 9.51 5.70
CA ASN A 208 23.04 10.49 6.33
C ASN A 208 24.26 10.87 5.46
N ILE A 209 24.73 9.95 4.62
CA ILE A 209 25.80 10.20 3.65
C ILE A 209 25.26 11.03 2.48
N VAL A 210 24.18 10.56 1.86
CA VAL A 210 23.63 11.15 0.61
C VAL A 210 22.98 12.51 0.85
N ASP A 211 22.46 12.75 2.04
CA ASP A 211 21.88 14.04 2.42
C ASP A 211 22.93 15.17 2.45
N LYS A 212 24.18 14.85 2.80
CA LYS A 212 25.31 15.79 2.82
C LYS A 212 25.89 16.10 1.44
N ILE A 213 25.56 15.31 0.43
CA ILE A 213 26.00 15.55 -0.94
C ILE A 213 25.21 16.72 -1.49
N ASP A 214 25.92 17.78 -1.92
CA ASP A 214 25.32 18.89 -2.65
C ASP A 214 24.81 18.40 -4.02
N LYS A 215 23.54 18.69 -4.29
CA LYS A 215 22.82 18.25 -5.48
C LYS A 215 22.62 19.38 -6.50
N TRP A 216 22.96 20.64 -6.16
CA TRP A 216 22.66 21.81 -6.98
C TRP A 216 23.38 21.81 -8.34
N ASP A 217 24.63 21.36 -8.36
CA ASP A 217 25.48 21.37 -9.57
C ASP A 217 25.44 20.07 -10.38
N ILE A 218 24.66 19.07 -9.95
CA ILE A 218 24.57 17.76 -10.62
C ILE A 218 23.69 17.89 -11.88
N ARG A 219 24.30 17.68 -13.05
CA ARG A 219 23.59 17.77 -14.34
C ARG A 219 23.02 16.45 -14.83
N ASP A 220 23.62 15.33 -14.45
CA ASP A 220 23.12 14.00 -14.78
C ASP A 220 21.80 13.72 -14.03
N ARG A 221 20.72 13.52 -14.78
CA ARG A 221 19.38 13.29 -14.24
C ARG A 221 19.25 11.94 -13.54
N ASP A 222 19.93 10.91 -14.03
CA ASP A 222 19.88 9.57 -13.44
C ASP A 222 20.66 9.54 -12.13
N LEU A 223 21.81 10.25 -12.10
CA LEU A 223 22.59 10.46 -10.90
C LEU A 223 21.79 11.21 -9.83
N LEU A 224 21.14 12.30 -10.22
CA LEU A 224 20.29 13.08 -9.33
C LEU A 224 19.11 12.25 -8.82
N ARG A 225 18.44 11.49 -9.70
CA ARG A 225 17.36 10.57 -9.31
C ARG A 225 17.85 9.54 -8.29
N GLN A 226 19.01 8.94 -8.52
CA GLN A 226 19.60 7.94 -7.63
C GLN A 226 19.84 8.51 -6.23
N LEU A 227 20.42 9.71 -6.15
CA LEU A 227 20.63 10.41 -4.88
C LEU A 227 19.30 10.75 -4.18
N ARG A 228 18.27 11.17 -4.93
CA ARG A 228 16.95 11.47 -4.34
C ARG A 228 16.30 10.24 -3.71
N TYR A 229 16.33 9.09 -4.38
CA TYR A 229 15.78 7.85 -3.82
C TYR A 229 16.59 7.36 -2.61
N LEU A 230 17.92 7.42 -2.65
CA LEU A 230 18.76 7.02 -1.51
C LEU A 230 18.63 7.97 -0.31
N ALA A 231 18.32 9.25 -0.55
CA ALA A 231 18.00 10.21 0.50
C ALA A 231 16.60 10.00 1.10
N THR A 232 15.74 9.21 0.48
CA THR A 232 14.34 9.03 0.91
C THR A 232 14.18 7.66 1.58
N VAL A 233 14.40 7.61 2.89
CA VAL A 233 14.37 6.35 3.67
C VAL A 233 13.11 6.19 4.54
N GLY A 234 12.16 7.12 4.40
CA GLY A 234 10.86 7.04 5.07
C GLY A 234 11.00 7.10 6.59
N PRO A 235 10.22 6.30 7.35
CA PRO A 235 10.26 6.30 8.83
C PRO A 235 11.65 6.01 9.42
N SER A 236 12.54 5.33 8.69
CA SER A 236 13.90 5.01 9.15
C SER A 236 14.77 6.25 9.42
N VAL A 237 14.35 7.44 8.98
CA VAL A 237 15.02 8.72 9.30
C VAL A 237 14.81 9.15 10.75
N LEU A 238 13.77 8.64 11.42
CA LEU A 238 13.42 9.05 12.77
C LEU A 238 14.53 8.72 13.78
N PRO A 239 14.70 9.55 14.82
CA PRO A 239 15.53 9.19 15.96
C PRO A 239 15.12 7.82 16.54
N PRO A 240 16.07 7.02 17.08
CA PRO A 240 15.78 5.64 17.51
C PRO A 240 14.59 5.50 18.47
N ASP A 241 14.43 6.42 19.42
CA ASP A 241 13.32 6.43 20.37
C ASP A 241 11.97 6.70 19.68
N GLN A 242 11.94 7.60 18.71
CA GLN A 242 10.75 7.93 17.93
C GLN A 242 10.41 6.85 16.91
N LEU A 243 11.41 6.24 16.24
CA LEU A 243 11.21 5.09 15.37
C LEU A 243 10.63 3.89 16.15
N ASN A 244 11.14 3.65 17.36
CA ASN A 244 10.58 2.64 18.25
C ASN A 244 9.12 2.95 18.62
N ARG A 245 8.78 4.22 18.91
CA ARG A 245 7.40 4.63 19.18
C ARG A 245 6.51 4.46 17.95
N TYR A 246 6.99 4.84 16.77
CA TYR A 246 6.29 4.66 15.49
C TYR A 246 5.93 3.20 15.25
N ASN A 247 6.91 2.30 15.37
CA ASN A 247 6.71 0.86 15.19
C ASN A 247 5.77 0.27 16.26
N ARG A 248 5.85 0.74 17.52
CA ARG A 248 4.93 0.30 18.58
C ARG A 248 3.48 0.71 18.29
N LEU A 249 3.23 1.93 17.83
CA LEU A 249 1.87 2.37 17.48
C LEU A 249 1.25 1.48 16.39
N ILE A 250 2.01 1.16 15.34
CA ILE A 250 1.55 0.24 14.28
C ILE A 250 1.26 -1.15 14.87
N ASN A 251 2.18 -1.69 15.67
CA ASN A 251 2.01 -3.00 16.30
C ASN A 251 0.80 -3.06 17.24
N ASP A 252 0.56 -2.01 18.03
CA ASP A 252 -0.58 -1.93 18.95
C ASP A 252 -1.90 -1.88 18.18
N MET A 253 -1.97 -1.10 17.10
CA MET A 253 -3.15 -1.05 16.24
C MET A 253 -3.41 -2.37 15.52
N LEU A 254 -2.36 -3.02 15.01
CA LEU A 254 -2.46 -4.36 14.40
C LEU A 254 -2.86 -5.41 15.42
N ALA A 255 -2.37 -5.34 16.65
CA ALA A 255 -2.77 -6.24 17.73
C ALA A 255 -4.27 -6.10 18.02
N ILE A 256 -4.80 -4.87 18.10
CA ILE A 256 -6.24 -4.63 18.24
C ILE A 256 -7.00 -5.25 17.07
N TYR A 257 -6.56 -5.01 15.83
CA TYR A 257 -7.22 -5.51 14.64
C TYR A 257 -7.28 -7.04 14.59
N ASN A 258 -6.14 -7.70 14.81
CA ASN A 258 -6.00 -9.16 14.64
C ASN A 258 -6.61 -9.96 15.80
N THR A 259 -6.64 -9.40 17.00
CA THR A 259 -7.21 -10.07 18.18
C THR A 259 -8.69 -9.77 18.40
N ALA A 260 -9.28 -8.87 17.60
CA ALA A 260 -10.68 -8.54 17.71
C ALA A 260 -11.57 -9.75 17.39
N THR A 261 -12.54 -9.96 18.28
CA THR A 261 -13.57 -10.99 18.12
C THR A 261 -14.94 -10.38 18.30
N VAL A 262 -15.92 -10.90 17.55
CA VAL A 262 -17.32 -10.52 17.63
C VAL A 262 -18.12 -11.71 18.18
N CYS A 263 -19.26 -11.42 18.81
CA CYS A 263 -20.22 -12.43 19.24
C CYS A 263 -21.35 -12.52 18.23
N ASP A 264 -21.87 -13.73 18.04
CA ASP A 264 -23.00 -14.03 17.18
C ASP A 264 -24.24 -13.20 17.59
N GLN A 265 -25.10 -12.87 16.62
CA GLN A 265 -26.29 -12.07 16.86
C GLN A 265 -27.37 -12.87 17.60
N GLU A 266 -27.62 -14.10 17.15
CA GLU A 266 -28.72 -14.93 17.66
C GLU A 266 -28.30 -15.70 18.92
N ASP A 267 -27.03 -16.06 19.03
CA ASP A 267 -26.45 -16.69 20.22
C ASP A 267 -25.33 -15.84 20.84
N PRO A 268 -25.67 -14.91 21.75
CA PRO A 268 -24.67 -14.07 22.42
C PRO A 268 -23.61 -14.84 23.24
N LEU A 269 -23.82 -16.13 23.53
CA LEU A 269 -22.82 -16.98 24.19
C LEU A 269 -21.78 -17.52 23.20
N LYS A 270 -22.12 -17.59 21.92
CA LYS A 270 -21.20 -17.90 20.81
C LYS A 270 -20.37 -16.66 20.47
N CYS A 271 -19.39 -16.40 21.31
CA CYS A 271 -18.37 -15.38 21.09
C CYS A 271 -17.09 -15.96 20.50
N GLY A 272 -16.20 -15.08 20.01
CA GLY A 272 -14.88 -15.48 19.53
C GLY A 272 -14.76 -15.54 18.01
N LEU A 273 -15.81 -15.15 17.28
CA LEU A 273 -15.79 -15.08 15.81
C LEU A 273 -14.72 -14.10 15.37
N ARG A 274 -13.78 -14.57 14.57
CA ARG A 274 -12.68 -13.78 14.00
C ARG A 274 -13.05 -13.26 12.62
N LEU A 275 -12.24 -12.34 12.09
CA LEU A 275 -12.49 -11.73 10.79
C LEU A 275 -12.72 -12.77 9.66
N GLU A 276 -12.11 -13.95 9.72
CA GLU A 276 -12.34 -15.04 8.76
C GLU A 276 -13.77 -15.56 8.83
N ASP A 277 -14.26 -15.87 10.03
CA ASP A 277 -15.64 -16.27 10.28
C ASP A 277 -16.60 -15.15 9.84
N LEU A 278 -16.28 -13.91 10.19
CA LEU A 278 -17.09 -12.75 9.84
C LEU A 278 -17.13 -12.51 8.33
N ASN A 279 -16.03 -12.71 7.61
CA ASN A 279 -15.99 -12.62 6.16
C ASN A 279 -16.88 -13.68 5.51
N LEU A 280 -16.91 -14.91 6.06
CA LEU A 280 -17.83 -15.95 5.59
C LEU A 280 -19.29 -15.55 5.80
N ILE A 281 -19.62 -14.96 6.95
CA ILE A 281 -20.97 -14.42 7.21
C ILE A 281 -21.31 -13.31 6.21
N MET A 282 -20.42 -12.31 6.06
CA MET A 282 -20.63 -11.19 5.13
C MET A 282 -20.76 -11.64 3.67
N ALA A 283 -20.08 -12.72 3.28
CA ALA A 283 -20.14 -13.26 1.93
C ALA A 283 -21.43 -14.06 1.67
N ARG A 284 -21.89 -14.87 2.65
CA ARG A 284 -22.95 -15.87 2.44
C ARG A 284 -24.32 -15.45 2.97
N SER A 285 -24.37 -14.72 4.07
CA SER A 285 -25.65 -14.32 4.66
C SER A 285 -26.39 -13.35 3.74
N ARG A 286 -27.72 -13.47 3.75
CA ARG A 286 -28.65 -12.54 3.12
C ARG A 286 -29.64 -11.98 4.15
N ASP A 287 -29.38 -12.20 5.43
CA ASP A 287 -30.15 -11.61 6.52
C ASP A 287 -29.66 -10.18 6.78
N TRP A 288 -30.57 -9.22 6.73
CA TRP A 288 -30.23 -7.81 6.91
C TRP A 288 -29.65 -7.54 8.30
N ASP A 289 -30.28 -8.07 9.34
CA ASP A 289 -29.96 -7.73 10.72
C ASP A 289 -28.66 -8.42 11.16
N GLU A 290 -28.38 -9.63 10.67
CA GLU A 290 -27.11 -10.35 10.89
C GLU A 290 -25.94 -9.60 10.26
N LEU A 291 -26.06 -9.24 8.98
CA LEU A 291 -25.04 -8.46 8.27
C LEU A 291 -24.82 -7.11 8.95
N GLN A 292 -25.89 -6.48 9.45
CA GLN A 292 -25.80 -5.18 10.11
C GLN A 292 -25.09 -5.30 11.46
N HIS A 293 -25.42 -6.32 12.26
CA HIS A 293 -24.79 -6.62 13.53
C HIS A 293 -23.30 -6.89 13.38
N VAL A 294 -22.94 -7.81 12.47
CA VAL A 294 -21.53 -8.16 12.19
C VAL A 294 -20.74 -6.93 11.76
N TRP A 295 -21.29 -6.13 10.85
CA TRP A 295 -20.64 -4.91 10.40
C TRP A 295 -20.40 -3.92 11.54
N ILE A 296 -21.43 -3.62 12.35
CA ILE A 296 -21.32 -2.65 13.46
C ILE A 296 -20.33 -3.15 14.52
N GLU A 297 -20.43 -4.40 14.94
CA GLU A 297 -19.58 -4.95 15.98
C GLU A 297 -18.11 -5.03 15.54
N TRP A 298 -17.83 -5.39 14.29
CA TRP A 298 -16.47 -5.37 13.78
C TRP A 298 -15.86 -3.97 13.89
N HIS A 299 -16.57 -2.94 13.45
CA HIS A 299 -16.10 -1.55 13.47
C HIS A 299 -15.95 -1.00 14.90
N ARG A 300 -16.83 -1.44 15.82
CA ARG A 300 -16.75 -1.12 17.27
C ARG A 300 -15.56 -1.80 17.95
N LYS A 301 -15.28 -3.07 17.64
CA LYS A 301 -14.20 -3.83 18.28
C LYS A 301 -12.82 -3.47 17.76
N THR A 302 -12.73 -2.91 16.55
CA THR A 302 -11.49 -2.52 15.89
C THR A 302 -11.34 -1.00 15.77
N GLY A 303 -11.95 -0.39 14.75
CA GLY A 303 -11.79 1.02 14.39
C GLY A 303 -11.91 1.97 15.57
N GLN A 304 -12.99 1.87 16.35
CA GLN A 304 -13.20 2.74 17.52
C GLN A 304 -12.03 2.70 18.52
N LYS A 305 -11.40 1.54 18.73
CA LYS A 305 -10.24 1.39 19.64
C LYS A 305 -8.93 1.88 19.03
N ILE A 306 -8.82 1.89 17.70
CA ILE A 306 -7.62 2.29 16.95
C ILE A 306 -7.49 3.81 16.84
N LYS A 307 -8.60 4.56 16.93
CA LYS A 307 -8.66 6.01 16.67
C LYS A 307 -7.53 6.82 17.31
N GLU A 308 -7.34 6.71 18.63
CA GLU A 308 -6.36 7.54 19.36
C GLU A 308 -4.90 7.16 19.07
N LEU A 309 -4.65 5.90 18.73
CA LEU A 309 -3.33 5.44 18.28
C LEU A 309 -3.03 5.99 16.88
N TYR A 310 -4.03 6.00 16.00
CA TYR A 310 -3.91 6.52 14.64
C TYR A 310 -3.60 8.01 14.62
N VAL A 311 -4.24 8.81 15.48
CA VAL A 311 -3.93 10.25 15.62
C VAL A 311 -2.46 10.46 15.95
N GLN A 312 -1.90 9.70 16.90
CA GLN A 312 -0.48 9.80 17.24
C GLN A 312 0.44 9.32 16.11
N LEU A 313 0.01 8.31 15.36
CA LEU A 313 0.76 7.81 14.20
C LEU A 313 0.83 8.87 13.09
N VAL A 314 -0.25 9.60 12.83
CA VAL A 314 -0.29 10.69 11.84
C VAL A 314 0.75 11.75 12.17
N ASP A 315 0.83 12.18 13.44
CA ASP A 315 1.82 13.17 13.89
C ASP A 315 3.26 12.71 13.64
N LEU A 316 3.59 11.46 14.01
CA LEU A 316 4.93 10.90 13.79
C LEU A 316 5.24 10.66 12.30
N SER A 317 4.24 10.26 11.51
CA SER A 317 4.40 10.04 10.07
C SER A 317 4.72 11.36 9.37
N ASN A 318 4.01 12.43 9.71
CA ASN A 318 4.28 13.76 9.15
C ASN A 318 5.63 14.30 9.60
N TYR A 319 6.04 14.06 10.85
CA TYR A 319 7.38 14.41 11.30
C TYR A 319 8.47 13.66 10.53
N ALA A 320 8.29 12.36 10.28
CA ALA A 320 9.21 11.59 9.44
C ALA A 320 9.27 12.11 8.00
N ALA A 321 8.14 12.51 7.43
CA ALA A 321 8.09 13.10 6.09
C ALA A 321 8.89 14.42 6.02
N GLN A 322 8.74 15.28 7.03
CA GLN A 322 9.51 16.53 7.14
C GLN A 322 11.02 16.28 7.24
N LEU A 323 11.45 15.25 7.98
CA LEU A 323 12.86 14.86 8.05
C LEU A 323 13.40 14.29 6.72
N ASN A 324 12.53 13.78 5.85
CA ASN A 324 12.87 13.37 4.48
C ASN A 324 12.72 14.53 3.46
N ASN A 325 12.54 15.79 3.91
CA ASN A 325 12.33 16.98 3.08
C ASN A 325 11.01 16.98 2.27
N PHE A 326 9.94 16.40 2.81
CA PHE A 326 8.57 16.51 2.31
C PHE A 326 7.69 17.35 3.24
N THR A 327 6.60 17.94 2.74
CA THR A 327 5.67 18.74 3.55
C THR A 327 4.94 17.88 4.57
N ASP A 328 4.51 16.69 4.16
CA ASP A 328 3.73 15.75 4.94
C ASP A 328 3.79 14.34 4.34
N THR A 329 3.16 13.38 5.02
CA THR A 329 3.18 11.97 4.63
C THR A 329 2.54 11.73 3.25
N SER A 330 1.56 12.53 2.83
CA SER A 330 0.91 12.36 1.53
C SER A 330 1.86 12.68 0.37
N GLU A 331 2.67 13.74 0.49
CA GLU A 331 3.69 14.07 -0.50
C GLU A 331 4.78 12.98 -0.55
N TYR A 332 5.23 12.51 0.61
CA TYR A 332 6.16 11.38 0.70
C TYR A 332 5.61 10.12 0.02
N TRP A 333 4.33 9.80 0.17
CA TRP A 333 3.70 8.65 -0.48
C TRP A 333 3.53 8.81 -1.98
N MET A 334 3.38 10.04 -2.46
CA MET A 334 3.29 10.32 -3.90
C MET A 334 4.67 10.40 -4.57
N PHE A 335 5.77 10.48 -3.80
CA PHE A 335 7.13 10.58 -4.32
C PHE A 335 7.46 9.55 -5.41
N PRO A 336 7.15 8.25 -5.26
CA PRO A 336 7.47 7.24 -6.27
C PRO A 336 6.76 7.41 -7.62
N PHE A 337 5.67 8.19 -7.69
CA PHE A 337 4.95 8.46 -8.94
C PHE A 337 5.55 9.62 -9.73
N GLU A 338 6.40 10.46 -9.08
CA GLU A 338 7.14 11.57 -9.68
C GLU A 338 6.30 12.53 -10.53
N THR A 339 5.03 12.71 -10.16
CA THR A 339 4.10 13.66 -10.77
C THR A 339 3.57 14.63 -9.72
N TYR A 340 3.65 15.93 -10.03
CA TYR A 340 3.15 16.99 -9.14
C TYR A 340 1.62 17.04 -9.06
N ASP A 341 0.90 16.46 -10.04
CA ASP A 341 -0.55 16.54 -10.17
C ASP A 341 -1.24 15.18 -9.96
N PHE A 342 -0.57 14.22 -9.30
CA PHE A 342 -1.01 12.83 -9.18
C PHE A 342 -2.47 12.68 -8.74
N ARG A 343 -2.86 13.44 -7.71
CA ARG A 343 -4.24 13.43 -7.20
C ARG A 343 -5.26 13.79 -8.27
N ASN A 344 -5.01 14.84 -9.04
CA ASN A 344 -5.92 15.27 -10.11
C ASN A 344 -5.89 14.33 -11.31
N GLU A 345 -4.74 13.71 -11.62
CA GLU A 345 -4.64 12.66 -12.64
C GLU A 345 -5.52 11.45 -12.28
N MET A 346 -5.48 11.02 -11.01
CA MET A 346 -6.36 9.96 -10.48
C MET A 346 -7.84 10.34 -10.55
N GLU A 347 -8.20 11.56 -10.15
CA GLU A 347 -9.59 12.04 -10.27
C GLU A 347 -10.07 12.10 -11.73
N LYS A 348 -9.22 12.57 -12.64
CA LYS A 348 -9.52 12.60 -14.09
C LYS A 348 -9.74 11.19 -14.63
N ALA A 349 -8.90 10.22 -14.24
CA ALA A 349 -9.06 8.82 -14.63
C ALA A 349 -10.38 8.23 -14.10
N TRP A 350 -10.67 8.43 -12.81
CA TRP A 350 -11.91 7.97 -12.21
C TRP A 350 -13.14 8.56 -12.90
N ASN A 351 -13.14 9.85 -13.24
CA ASN A 351 -14.27 10.49 -13.91
C ASN A 351 -14.56 9.90 -15.30
N GLN A 352 -13.57 9.33 -15.99
CA GLN A 352 -13.77 8.64 -17.26
C GLN A 352 -14.42 7.26 -17.09
N ILE A 353 -14.14 6.59 -15.97
CA ILE A 353 -14.64 5.24 -15.64
C ILE A 353 -16.01 5.31 -14.95
N LYS A 354 -16.26 6.38 -14.20
CA LYS A 354 -17.45 6.61 -13.39
C LYS A 354 -18.78 6.33 -14.11
N PRO A 355 -19.00 6.69 -15.39
CA PRO A 355 -20.26 6.38 -16.07
C PRO A 355 -20.58 4.87 -16.13
N LEU A 356 -19.56 4.02 -16.30
CA LEU A 356 -19.74 2.57 -16.28
C LEU A 356 -20.06 2.06 -14.86
N TYR A 357 -19.37 2.59 -13.86
CA TYR A 357 -19.63 2.27 -12.46
C TYR A 357 -21.06 2.65 -12.04
N GLU A 358 -21.56 3.81 -12.46
CA GLU A 358 -22.93 4.26 -12.14
C GLU A 358 -23.99 3.32 -12.73
N GLN A 359 -23.76 2.77 -13.93
CA GLN A 359 -24.64 1.75 -14.52
C GLN A 359 -24.61 0.44 -13.72
N LEU A 360 -23.42 -0.02 -13.34
CA LEU A 360 -23.24 -1.22 -12.51
C LEU A 360 -23.92 -1.04 -11.14
N HIS A 361 -23.67 0.09 -10.47
CA HIS A 361 -24.26 0.45 -9.18
C HIS A 361 -25.79 0.47 -9.25
N ALA A 362 -26.35 1.14 -10.27
CA ALA A 362 -27.80 1.20 -10.44
C ALA A 362 -28.44 -0.18 -10.68
N TYR A 363 -27.78 -1.03 -11.47
CA TYR A 363 -28.20 -2.41 -11.71
C TYR A 363 -28.19 -3.24 -10.42
N VAL A 364 -27.07 -3.22 -9.69
CA VAL A 364 -26.89 -3.93 -8.41
C VAL A 364 -27.90 -3.43 -7.38
N ARG A 365 -28.11 -2.12 -7.29
CA ARG A 365 -29.12 -1.52 -6.41
C ARG A 365 -30.53 -2.02 -6.71
N ARG A 366 -30.89 -2.17 -8.00
CA ARG A 366 -32.18 -2.76 -8.37
C ARG A 366 -32.30 -4.19 -7.88
N LYS A 367 -31.28 -5.03 -8.11
CA LYS A 367 -31.26 -6.44 -7.69
C LYS A 367 -31.32 -6.61 -6.17
N LEU A 368 -30.53 -5.82 -5.42
CA LEU A 368 -30.58 -5.82 -3.96
C LEU A 368 -31.95 -5.35 -3.45
N ARG A 369 -32.57 -4.37 -4.11
CA ARG A 369 -33.92 -3.92 -3.76
C ARG A 369 -34.99 -4.98 -4.04
N ASP A 370 -34.83 -5.80 -5.08
CA ASP A 370 -35.74 -6.91 -5.34
C ASP A 370 -35.67 -7.96 -4.23
N LEU A 371 -34.51 -8.13 -3.59
CA LEU A 371 -34.30 -9.02 -2.43
C LEU A 371 -34.78 -8.42 -1.11
N TYR A 372 -34.31 -7.22 -0.75
CA TYR A 372 -34.51 -6.60 0.58
C TYR A 372 -35.72 -5.67 0.67
N GLY A 373 -36.40 -5.39 -0.44
CA GLY A 373 -37.60 -4.57 -0.47
C GLY A 373 -37.38 -3.04 -0.56
N PRO A 374 -38.41 -2.28 -0.99
CA PRO A 374 -38.41 -0.82 -1.07
C PRO A 374 -38.14 -0.10 0.25
N GLU A 375 -38.54 -0.69 1.36
CA GLU A 375 -38.47 -0.12 2.70
C GLU A 375 -37.03 -0.05 3.23
N LYS A 376 -36.17 -0.97 2.79
CA LYS A 376 -34.75 -0.99 3.12
C LYS A 376 -33.90 -0.27 2.07
N ILE A 377 -34.24 -0.42 0.78
CA ILE A 377 -33.44 0.10 -0.33
C ILE A 377 -34.25 1.07 -1.21
N SER A 378 -33.89 2.35 -1.12
CA SER A 378 -34.42 3.40 -1.99
C SER A 378 -33.90 3.28 -3.42
N ARG A 379 -34.69 3.79 -4.38
CA ARG A 379 -34.30 3.88 -5.80
C ARG A 379 -33.20 4.89 -6.08
N GLU A 380 -33.01 5.85 -5.19
CA GLU A 380 -32.13 7.01 -5.41
C GLU A 380 -31.00 7.09 -4.38
N ALA A 381 -31.20 6.51 -3.19
CA ALA A 381 -30.20 6.60 -2.12
C ALA A 381 -28.94 5.76 -2.40
N PRO A 382 -27.82 6.08 -1.73
CA PRO A 382 -26.63 5.24 -1.65
C PRO A 382 -26.92 3.85 -1.09
N LEU A 383 -26.10 2.86 -1.49
CA LEU A 383 -26.18 1.49 -1.00
C LEU A 383 -25.63 1.36 0.43
N PRO A 384 -26.32 0.67 1.35
CA PRO A 384 -25.77 0.35 2.67
C PRO A 384 -24.55 -0.57 2.56
N ALA A 385 -23.45 -0.24 3.25
CA ALA A 385 -22.17 -0.96 3.11
C ALA A 385 -22.22 -2.45 3.49
N HIS A 386 -23.03 -2.83 4.49
CA HIS A 386 -23.09 -4.18 5.04
C HIS A 386 -23.68 -5.27 4.11
N ILE A 387 -24.39 -4.91 3.04
CA ILE A 387 -25.08 -5.88 2.16
C ILE A 387 -24.33 -6.15 0.86
N LEU A 388 -23.05 -5.78 0.79
CA LEU A 388 -22.25 -5.81 -0.44
C LEU A 388 -21.34 -7.05 -0.55
N GLY A 389 -21.58 -8.09 0.26
CA GLY A 389 -20.84 -9.36 0.17
C GLY A 389 -19.42 -9.33 0.77
N ASN A 390 -19.03 -8.21 1.38
CA ASN A 390 -17.69 -8.00 1.91
C ASN A 390 -17.75 -7.04 3.12
N MET A 391 -16.92 -7.27 4.14
CA MET A 391 -16.87 -6.46 5.36
C MET A 391 -16.78 -4.94 5.10
N TRP A 392 -16.06 -4.53 4.06
CA TRP A 392 -15.84 -3.13 3.70
C TRP A 392 -16.62 -2.69 2.46
N GLY A 393 -17.28 -3.63 1.77
CA GLY A 393 -17.92 -3.41 0.47
C GLY A 393 -16.93 -2.94 -0.61
N GLN A 394 -15.69 -3.44 -0.57
CA GLN A 394 -14.65 -3.13 -1.56
C GLN A 394 -14.71 -4.02 -2.82
N SER A 395 -15.31 -5.20 -2.71
CA SER A 395 -15.57 -6.14 -3.80
C SER A 395 -16.97 -6.71 -3.59
N TRP A 396 -17.72 -6.88 -4.67
CA TRP A 396 -19.12 -7.31 -4.66
C TRP A 396 -19.31 -8.69 -5.28
N GLU A 397 -18.23 -9.44 -5.51
CA GLU A 397 -18.29 -10.80 -6.10
C GLU A 397 -19.19 -11.76 -5.31
N ASN A 398 -19.23 -11.63 -3.99
CA ASN A 398 -19.95 -12.56 -3.11
C ASN A 398 -21.47 -12.39 -3.14
N ILE A 399 -21.99 -11.40 -3.87
CA ILE A 399 -23.43 -11.21 -4.13
C ILE A 399 -23.81 -11.55 -5.58
N LEU A 400 -22.97 -12.30 -6.30
CA LEU A 400 -23.27 -12.74 -7.66
C LEU A 400 -24.49 -13.66 -7.74
N ASP A 401 -24.72 -14.53 -6.77
CA ASP A 401 -25.90 -15.39 -6.68
C ASP A 401 -27.22 -14.62 -6.83
N ILE A 402 -27.29 -13.38 -6.34
CA ILE A 402 -28.47 -12.51 -6.42
C ILE A 402 -28.41 -11.48 -7.56
N THR A 403 -27.21 -11.13 -8.03
CA THR A 403 -27.01 -10.08 -9.05
C THR A 403 -26.72 -10.61 -10.45
N ILE A 404 -26.48 -11.91 -10.64
CA ILE A 404 -26.04 -12.44 -11.94
C ILE A 404 -27.05 -12.13 -13.07
N PRO A 405 -26.57 -11.58 -14.21
CA PRO A 405 -27.46 -11.21 -15.33
C PRO A 405 -28.19 -12.39 -15.96
N TYR A 406 -27.50 -13.51 -16.18
CA TYR A 406 -28.05 -14.72 -16.78
C TYR A 406 -27.92 -15.90 -15.79
N PRO A 407 -28.93 -16.13 -14.94
CA PRO A 407 -28.94 -17.28 -14.02
C PRO A 407 -28.85 -18.62 -14.75
N GLY A 408 -28.20 -19.61 -14.13
CA GLY A 408 -28.05 -20.98 -14.67
C GLY A 408 -26.94 -21.15 -15.72
N LYS A 409 -26.12 -20.11 -15.94
CA LYS A 409 -24.92 -20.17 -16.78
C LYS A 409 -23.68 -20.16 -15.88
N ASN A 410 -23.02 -21.30 -15.76
CA ASN A 410 -21.88 -21.49 -14.86
C ASN A 410 -20.64 -20.77 -15.40
N PHE A 411 -19.79 -20.30 -14.49
CA PHE A 411 -18.46 -19.83 -14.86
C PHE A 411 -17.61 -20.99 -15.38
N LEU A 412 -16.67 -20.67 -16.27
CA LEU A 412 -15.70 -21.64 -16.72
C LEU A 412 -14.81 -22.06 -15.54
N ASP A 413 -14.71 -23.36 -15.29
CA ASP A 413 -13.78 -23.95 -14.34
C ASP A 413 -13.06 -25.12 -15.01
N VAL A 414 -11.74 -24.99 -15.17
CA VAL A 414 -10.89 -26.02 -15.78
C VAL A 414 -10.29 -26.99 -14.76
N THR A 415 -10.54 -26.78 -13.46
CA THR A 415 -9.99 -27.60 -12.37
C THR A 415 -10.23 -29.10 -12.58
N PRO A 416 -11.44 -29.59 -12.93
CA PRO A 416 -11.66 -31.02 -13.12
C PRO A 416 -10.86 -31.61 -14.29
N GLU A 417 -10.68 -30.84 -15.37
CA GLU A 417 -9.94 -31.30 -16.54
C GLU A 417 -8.43 -31.26 -16.29
N MET A 418 -7.91 -30.27 -15.56
CA MET A 418 -6.52 -30.25 -15.09
C MET A 418 -6.17 -31.49 -14.26
N LEU A 419 -7.04 -31.85 -13.29
CA LEU A 419 -6.87 -33.03 -12.46
C LEU A 419 -6.89 -34.32 -13.29
N LYS A 420 -7.81 -34.41 -14.25
CA LYS A 420 -7.92 -35.56 -15.16
C LYS A 420 -6.71 -35.72 -16.09
N GLN A 421 -6.08 -34.61 -16.49
CA GLN A 421 -4.86 -34.60 -17.30
C GLN A 421 -3.59 -34.83 -16.45
N GLY A 422 -3.71 -34.93 -15.12
CA GLY A 422 -2.58 -35.21 -14.23
C GLY A 422 -1.67 -34.01 -13.98
N TYR A 423 -2.22 -32.78 -13.99
CA TYR A 423 -1.47 -31.59 -13.62
C TYR A 423 -0.93 -31.71 -12.18
N THR A 424 0.28 -31.20 -11.98
CA THR A 424 0.92 -31.00 -10.67
C THR A 424 1.27 -29.52 -10.51
N PRO A 425 1.53 -29.03 -9.28
CA PRO A 425 2.04 -27.67 -9.07
C PRO A 425 3.23 -27.34 -9.98
N GLU A 426 4.25 -28.19 -10.04
CA GLU A 426 5.40 -27.99 -10.91
C GLU A 426 5.02 -27.89 -12.40
N ALA A 427 4.09 -28.73 -12.87
CA ALA A 427 3.59 -28.66 -14.24
C ALA A 427 2.91 -27.31 -14.54
N MET A 428 2.15 -26.76 -13.58
CA MET A 428 1.52 -25.44 -13.72
C MET A 428 2.58 -24.33 -13.90
N TYR A 429 3.68 -24.37 -13.13
CA TYR A 429 4.79 -23.42 -13.30
C TYR A 429 5.52 -23.59 -14.65
N ARG A 430 5.66 -24.83 -15.14
CA ARG A 430 6.27 -25.08 -16.46
C ARG A 430 5.41 -24.54 -17.60
N VAL A 431 4.10 -24.73 -17.53
CA VAL A 431 3.15 -24.12 -18.49
C VAL A 431 3.23 -22.59 -18.43
N ALA A 432 3.35 -22.01 -17.23
CA ALA A 432 3.55 -20.57 -17.09
C ALA A 432 4.89 -20.09 -17.69
N GLU A 433 5.98 -20.83 -17.51
CA GLU A 433 7.26 -20.54 -18.17
C GLU A 433 7.12 -20.56 -19.71
N GLU A 434 6.46 -21.58 -20.27
CA GLU A 434 6.19 -21.69 -21.72
C GLU A 434 5.42 -20.47 -22.24
N PHE A 435 4.44 -19.98 -21.49
CA PHE A 435 3.70 -18.76 -21.82
C PHE A 435 4.64 -17.55 -21.97
N PHE A 436 5.54 -17.31 -21.01
CA PHE A 436 6.48 -16.19 -21.09
C PHE A 436 7.54 -16.38 -22.19
N VAL A 437 8.05 -17.60 -22.37
CA VAL A 437 8.98 -17.94 -23.44
C VAL A 437 8.33 -17.72 -24.82
N SER A 438 7.03 -18.00 -24.97
CA SER A 438 6.29 -17.75 -26.22
C SER A 438 6.25 -16.27 -26.60
N MET A 439 6.39 -15.37 -25.62
CA MET A 439 6.49 -13.92 -25.81
C MET A 439 7.95 -13.44 -25.94
N ASN A 440 8.89 -14.35 -26.18
CA ASN A 440 10.34 -14.05 -26.30
C ASN A 440 10.96 -13.48 -25.00
N MET A 441 10.42 -13.86 -23.83
CA MET A 441 11.04 -13.60 -22.53
C MET A 441 11.98 -14.74 -22.12
N SER A 442 12.79 -14.51 -21.09
CA SER A 442 13.74 -15.51 -20.60
C SER A 442 13.04 -16.67 -19.90
N ALA A 443 13.54 -17.89 -20.10
CA ALA A 443 13.24 -19.02 -19.21
C ALA A 443 13.72 -18.74 -17.78
N MET A 444 13.15 -19.43 -16.80
CA MET A 444 13.51 -19.33 -15.40
C MET A 444 14.92 -19.91 -15.15
N PRO A 445 15.72 -19.28 -14.29
CA PRO A 445 17.05 -19.79 -13.94
C PRO A 445 16.97 -21.12 -13.18
N PRO A 446 17.97 -22.01 -13.26
CA PRO A 446 17.98 -23.27 -12.52
C PRO A 446 17.82 -23.11 -11.00
N GLU A 447 18.34 -22.02 -10.45
CA GLU A 447 18.19 -21.66 -9.03
C GLU A 447 16.73 -21.43 -8.63
N PHE A 448 15.89 -20.91 -9.54
CA PHE A 448 14.47 -20.70 -9.28
C PHE A 448 13.76 -22.03 -9.01
N TRP A 449 13.98 -23.02 -9.88
CA TRP A 449 13.37 -24.35 -9.75
C TRP A 449 13.85 -25.12 -8.51
N SER A 450 15.13 -24.98 -8.16
CA SER A 450 15.73 -25.72 -7.05
C SER A 450 15.45 -25.12 -5.67
N LYS A 451 15.11 -23.83 -5.58
CA LYS A 451 14.99 -23.13 -4.29
C LYS A 451 13.60 -22.59 -3.97
N SER A 452 12.69 -22.52 -4.94
CA SER A 452 11.30 -22.08 -4.73
C SER A 452 10.49 -23.10 -3.92
N VAL A 453 9.38 -22.64 -3.35
CA VAL A 453 8.40 -23.49 -2.67
C VAL A 453 7.11 -23.41 -3.49
N PHE A 454 6.85 -24.45 -4.30
CA PHE A 454 5.70 -24.52 -5.20
C PHE A 454 4.49 -25.22 -4.58
N GLU A 455 4.69 -25.96 -3.49
CA GLU A 455 3.66 -26.70 -2.78
C GLU A 455 4.00 -26.78 -1.29
N GLU A 456 3.01 -27.16 -0.49
CA GLU A 456 3.20 -27.31 0.95
C GLU A 456 4.22 -28.41 1.27
N VAL A 457 5.18 -28.12 2.15
CA VAL A 457 6.24 -29.05 2.55
C VAL A 457 5.83 -29.76 3.84
N PRO A 458 5.67 -31.11 3.85
CA PRO A 458 5.25 -31.83 5.04
C PRO A 458 6.19 -31.61 6.23
N GLY A 459 5.60 -31.31 7.40
CA GLY A 459 6.35 -31.11 8.65
C GLY A 459 7.11 -29.78 8.76
N ARG A 460 6.91 -28.87 7.81
CA ARG A 460 7.55 -27.54 7.79
C ARG A 460 6.46 -26.47 7.68
N PRO A 461 6.16 -25.72 8.76
CA PRO A 461 5.20 -24.63 8.71
C PRO A 461 5.66 -23.54 7.73
N VAL A 462 4.87 -23.29 6.68
CA VAL A 462 5.13 -22.28 5.64
C VAL A 462 4.01 -21.24 5.66
N ILE A 463 4.35 -19.97 5.45
CA ILE A 463 3.38 -18.91 5.17
C ILE A 463 2.92 -19.10 3.72
N CYS A 464 1.73 -19.66 3.51
CA CYS A 464 1.27 -20.12 2.19
C CYS A 464 0.84 -19.03 1.21
N GLN A 465 0.73 -17.77 1.64
CA GLN A 465 0.36 -16.66 0.76
C GLN A 465 1.33 -16.57 -0.44
N PRO A 466 0.80 -16.50 -1.69
CA PRO A 466 1.60 -16.33 -2.90
C PRO A 466 2.50 -15.10 -2.79
N SER A 467 3.76 -15.24 -3.22
CA SER A 467 4.72 -14.14 -3.26
C SER A 467 5.93 -14.50 -4.12
N ALA A 468 6.44 -13.50 -4.84
CA ALA A 468 7.68 -13.53 -5.61
C ALA A 468 8.80 -12.74 -4.91
N TRP A 469 10.03 -13.27 -4.96
CA TRP A 469 11.17 -12.78 -4.18
C TRP A 469 12.41 -12.53 -5.05
N ASP A 470 12.94 -11.30 -5.01
CA ASP A 470 14.28 -10.93 -5.51
C ASP A 470 15.27 -10.93 -4.34
N PHE A 471 16.29 -11.80 -4.39
CA PHE A 471 17.33 -11.87 -3.35
C PHE A 471 18.42 -10.80 -3.52
N CYS A 472 18.20 -9.79 -4.35
CA CYS A 472 19.02 -8.59 -4.51
C CYS A 472 20.43 -8.83 -5.07
N ASN A 473 20.75 -10.05 -5.50
CA ASN A 473 22.08 -10.44 -5.98
C ASN A 473 22.15 -10.61 -7.51
N GLY A 474 21.04 -10.42 -8.22
CA GLY A 474 20.98 -10.55 -9.68
C GLY A 474 20.91 -11.99 -10.19
N ILE A 475 20.86 -12.99 -9.30
CA ILE A 475 20.98 -14.42 -9.63
C ILE A 475 19.82 -15.23 -9.05
N ASP A 476 19.47 -15.00 -7.79
CA ASP A 476 18.54 -15.83 -7.02
C ASP A 476 17.16 -15.15 -6.94
N TYR A 477 16.16 -15.80 -7.55
CA TYR A 477 14.77 -15.37 -7.59
C TYR A 477 13.89 -16.57 -7.28
N ARG A 478 12.84 -16.38 -6.49
CA ARG A 478 12.02 -17.50 -6.00
C ARG A 478 10.55 -17.14 -5.89
N ILE A 479 9.70 -18.14 -5.98
CA ILE A 479 8.29 -18.04 -5.59
C ILE A 479 8.04 -18.91 -4.37
N LYS A 480 7.17 -18.42 -3.48
CA LYS A 480 6.61 -19.17 -2.36
C LYS A 480 5.09 -19.15 -2.49
N MET A 481 4.50 -20.32 -2.73
CA MET A 481 3.07 -20.53 -2.80
C MET A 481 2.74 -21.99 -2.48
N CYS A 482 1.73 -22.24 -1.64
CA CYS A 482 1.21 -23.59 -1.43
C CYS A 482 0.19 -23.90 -2.54
N THR A 483 0.68 -24.19 -3.74
CA THR A 483 -0.16 -24.31 -4.94
C THR A 483 -1.01 -25.57 -4.88
N HIS A 484 -2.31 -25.41 -5.14
CA HIS A 484 -3.25 -26.48 -5.40
C HIS A 484 -3.58 -26.55 -6.89
N VAL A 485 -3.91 -27.74 -7.39
CA VAL A 485 -4.27 -27.94 -8.80
C VAL A 485 -5.70 -27.44 -9.01
N THR A 486 -5.84 -26.13 -9.16
CA THR A 486 -7.11 -25.42 -9.41
C THR A 486 -6.92 -24.35 -10.48
N MET A 487 -8.01 -23.94 -11.13
CA MET A 487 -7.98 -22.84 -12.10
C MET A 487 -7.53 -21.52 -11.45
N LYS A 488 -7.94 -21.26 -10.20
CA LYS A 488 -7.53 -20.06 -9.45
C LYS A 488 -6.00 -20.01 -9.33
N ASP A 489 -5.43 -21.07 -8.75
CA ASP A 489 -3.99 -21.13 -8.52
C ASP A 489 -3.21 -21.21 -9.82
N PHE A 490 -3.77 -21.79 -10.88
CA PHE A 490 -3.17 -21.75 -12.22
C PHE A 490 -2.97 -20.31 -12.72
N ILE A 491 -3.97 -19.45 -12.53
CA ILE A 491 -3.89 -18.03 -12.89
C ILE A 491 -2.91 -17.30 -11.95
N THR A 492 -2.93 -17.60 -10.65
CA THR A 492 -2.00 -17.01 -9.67
C THR A 492 -0.55 -17.39 -9.94
N VAL A 493 -0.27 -18.63 -10.39
CA VAL A 493 1.08 -19.04 -10.80
C VAL A 493 1.61 -18.15 -11.92
N HIS A 494 0.77 -17.77 -12.90
CA HIS A 494 1.16 -16.85 -13.96
C HIS A 494 1.37 -15.42 -13.45
N HIS A 495 0.56 -14.97 -12.48
CA HIS A 495 0.73 -13.69 -11.78
C HIS A 495 2.12 -13.64 -11.12
N GLU A 496 2.45 -14.62 -10.27
CA GLU A 496 3.72 -14.64 -9.54
C GLU A 496 4.94 -14.77 -10.47
N MET A 497 4.79 -15.54 -11.56
CA MET A 497 5.84 -15.66 -12.58
C MET A 497 6.09 -14.35 -13.34
N ALA A 498 5.07 -13.50 -13.50
CA ALA A 498 5.25 -12.17 -14.10
C ALA A 498 6.13 -11.27 -13.22
N HIS A 499 6.00 -11.33 -11.89
CA HIS A 499 6.91 -10.65 -10.97
C HIS A 499 8.36 -11.10 -11.16
N ILE A 500 8.60 -12.41 -11.26
CA ILE A 500 9.94 -12.96 -11.53
C ILE A 500 10.49 -12.47 -12.87
N GLN A 501 9.66 -12.43 -13.92
CA GLN A 501 10.08 -11.86 -15.20
C GLN A 501 10.45 -10.39 -15.06
N TYR A 502 9.70 -9.60 -14.30
CA TYR A 502 10.06 -8.21 -14.03
C TYR A 502 11.44 -8.13 -13.35
N PHE A 503 11.67 -8.97 -12.33
CA PHE A 503 12.96 -9.03 -11.62
C PHE A 503 14.13 -9.34 -12.56
N LEU A 504 13.96 -10.33 -13.45
CA LEU A 504 14.95 -10.72 -14.44
C LEU A 504 15.28 -9.61 -15.43
N ASN A 505 14.29 -8.78 -15.79
CA ASN A 505 14.46 -7.68 -16.74
C ASN A 505 15.26 -6.51 -16.16
N TYR A 506 15.01 -6.12 -14.90
CA TYR A 506 15.72 -4.98 -14.29
C TYR A 506 17.00 -5.36 -13.53
N LYS A 507 17.39 -6.64 -13.48
CA LYS A 507 18.48 -7.14 -12.63
C LYS A 507 19.84 -6.45 -12.80
N LYS A 508 20.06 -5.78 -13.94
CA LYS A 508 21.30 -5.05 -14.26
C LYS A 508 21.28 -3.59 -13.81
N LEU A 509 20.13 -3.07 -13.36
CA LEU A 509 20.03 -1.72 -12.82
C LEU A 509 20.71 -1.65 -11.44
N PRO A 510 21.13 -0.46 -11.00
CA PRO A 510 21.50 -0.21 -9.60
C PRO A 510 20.38 -0.66 -8.66
N LYS A 511 20.72 -1.20 -7.49
CA LYS A 511 19.78 -1.78 -6.52
C LYS A 511 18.65 -0.84 -6.13
N VAL A 512 18.92 0.47 -6.07
CA VAL A 512 17.93 1.51 -5.77
C VAL A 512 16.84 1.64 -6.85
N PHE A 513 17.11 1.21 -8.08
CA PHE A 513 16.16 1.22 -9.21
C PHE A 513 15.63 -0.17 -9.56
N ARG A 514 15.94 -1.21 -8.76
CA ARG A 514 15.36 -2.55 -8.91
C ARG A 514 14.02 -2.62 -8.19
N ASP A 515 13.04 -1.96 -8.79
CA ASP A 515 11.64 -1.85 -8.39
C ASP A 515 10.81 -1.52 -9.64
N GLY A 516 9.50 -1.44 -9.50
CA GLY A 516 8.58 -1.02 -10.55
C GLY A 516 8.82 0.42 -10.96
N ALA A 517 8.37 0.81 -12.15
CA ALA A 517 8.50 2.21 -12.60
C ALA A 517 7.81 3.19 -11.63
N ASN A 518 6.71 2.74 -11.03
CA ASN A 518 6.09 3.26 -9.80
C ASN A 518 5.42 2.07 -9.08
N PRO A 519 4.86 2.25 -7.87
CA PRO A 519 4.30 1.15 -7.07
C PRO A 519 3.28 0.28 -7.82
N GLY A 520 2.48 0.87 -8.72
CA GLY A 520 1.44 0.15 -9.48
C GLY A 520 1.92 -0.69 -10.64
N PHE A 521 3.16 -0.52 -11.10
CA PHE A 521 3.64 -1.26 -12.28
C PHE A 521 3.87 -2.74 -12.01
N HIS A 522 4.34 -3.12 -10.81
CA HIS A 522 4.60 -4.52 -10.48
C HIS A 522 3.31 -5.35 -10.59
N GLU A 523 2.29 -4.93 -9.88
CA GLU A 523 0.99 -5.61 -9.85
C GLU A 523 0.26 -5.49 -11.19
N ALA A 524 0.29 -4.32 -11.85
CA ALA A 524 -0.43 -4.13 -13.11
C ALA A 524 0.07 -5.06 -14.24
N ILE A 525 1.38 -5.33 -14.30
CA ILE A 525 1.92 -6.28 -15.28
C ILE A 525 1.44 -7.70 -14.97
N SER A 526 1.54 -8.12 -13.71
CA SER A 526 1.12 -9.46 -13.27
C SER A 526 -0.38 -9.69 -13.50
N GLU A 527 -1.22 -8.71 -13.17
CA GLU A 527 -2.66 -8.76 -13.43
C GLU A 527 -3.00 -8.79 -14.93
N ALA A 528 -2.25 -8.06 -15.77
CA ALA A 528 -2.45 -8.10 -17.22
C ALA A 528 -2.17 -9.49 -17.81
N ILE A 529 -1.18 -10.19 -17.27
CA ILE A 529 -0.92 -11.60 -17.61
C ILE A 529 -2.08 -12.48 -17.14
N SER A 530 -2.51 -12.36 -15.88
CA SER A 530 -3.65 -13.13 -15.35
C SER A 530 -4.92 -12.98 -16.18
N LEU A 531 -5.23 -11.75 -16.64
CA LEU A 531 -6.36 -11.49 -17.54
C LEU A 531 -6.22 -12.25 -18.87
N SER A 532 -5.01 -12.26 -19.44
CA SER A 532 -4.73 -12.98 -20.69
C SER A 532 -4.88 -14.51 -20.52
N VAL A 533 -4.39 -15.05 -19.40
CA VAL A 533 -4.40 -16.48 -19.09
C VAL A 533 -5.82 -16.96 -18.75
N SER A 534 -6.61 -16.13 -18.07
CA SER A 534 -8.01 -16.45 -17.71
C SER A 534 -8.95 -16.60 -18.91
N ASN A 535 -8.52 -16.22 -20.12
CA ASN A 535 -9.34 -16.25 -21.32
C ASN A 535 -9.69 -17.69 -21.75
N PRO A 536 -10.99 -18.04 -21.97
CA PRO A 536 -11.40 -19.35 -22.45
C PRO A 536 -10.66 -19.82 -23.70
N LYS A 537 -10.31 -18.91 -24.62
CA LYS A 537 -9.55 -19.24 -25.83
C LYS A 537 -8.14 -19.72 -25.51
N HIS A 538 -7.47 -19.12 -24.52
CA HIS A 538 -6.16 -19.59 -24.07
C HIS A 538 -6.27 -20.98 -23.44
N MET A 539 -7.27 -21.19 -22.57
CA MET A 539 -7.52 -22.50 -21.96
C MET A 539 -7.83 -23.59 -22.99
N GLN A 540 -8.49 -23.26 -24.11
CA GLN A 540 -8.67 -24.19 -25.24
C GLN A 540 -7.35 -24.58 -25.90
N THR A 541 -6.43 -23.63 -26.09
CA THR A 541 -5.12 -23.94 -26.68
C THR A 541 -4.28 -24.88 -25.82
N LEU A 542 -4.50 -24.85 -24.50
CA LEU A 542 -3.90 -25.78 -23.54
C LEU A 542 -4.64 -27.13 -23.46
N GLY A 543 -5.73 -27.30 -24.22
CA GLY A 543 -6.56 -28.52 -24.16
C GLY A 543 -7.39 -28.65 -22.89
N LEU A 544 -7.49 -27.60 -22.07
CA LEU A 544 -8.26 -27.59 -20.81
C LEU A 544 -9.76 -27.31 -21.03
N VAL A 545 -10.11 -26.79 -22.21
CA VAL A 545 -11.49 -26.53 -22.62
C VAL A 545 -11.73 -27.20 -23.96
N LEU A 546 -12.63 -28.18 -23.99
CA LEU A 546 -12.88 -29.02 -25.16
C LEU A 546 -13.88 -28.41 -26.16
N THR A 547 -14.80 -27.58 -25.67
CA THR A 547 -15.85 -26.94 -26.47
C THR A 547 -15.78 -25.44 -26.30
N SER A 548 -15.86 -24.69 -27.39
CA SER A 548 -15.86 -23.22 -27.30
C SER A 548 -17.04 -22.73 -26.48
N VAL A 549 -16.74 -21.96 -25.44
CA VAL A 549 -17.72 -21.24 -24.63
C VAL A 549 -17.66 -19.77 -25.06
N ASP A 550 -18.32 -19.47 -26.18
CA ASP A 550 -18.41 -18.12 -26.74
C ASP A 550 -19.86 -17.78 -27.08
N ASP A 551 -20.69 -17.70 -26.03
CA ASP A 551 -22.05 -17.19 -26.14
C ASP A 551 -22.27 -15.97 -25.25
N ILE A 552 -23.18 -15.11 -25.68
CA ILE A 552 -23.48 -13.82 -25.03
C ILE A 552 -23.76 -13.99 -23.53
N PRO A 553 -24.62 -14.93 -23.07
CA PRO A 553 -24.84 -15.15 -21.66
C PRO A 553 -23.58 -15.40 -20.81
N HIS A 554 -22.69 -16.32 -21.24
CA HIS A 554 -21.45 -16.59 -20.51
C HIS A 554 -20.50 -15.40 -20.52
N ASN A 555 -20.34 -14.74 -21.67
CA ASN A 555 -19.47 -13.57 -21.81
C ASN A 555 -19.94 -12.41 -20.93
N ILE A 556 -21.25 -12.15 -20.87
CA ILE A 556 -21.80 -11.10 -19.99
C ILE A 556 -21.64 -11.47 -18.52
N ASN A 557 -21.89 -12.72 -18.11
CA ASN A 557 -21.67 -13.13 -16.73
C ASN A 557 -20.19 -13.00 -16.32
N PHE A 558 -19.25 -13.36 -17.20
CA PHE A 558 -17.82 -13.19 -16.97
C PHE A 558 -17.43 -11.71 -16.80
N LEU A 559 -17.84 -10.85 -17.74
CA LEU A 559 -17.58 -9.40 -17.65
C LEU A 559 -18.23 -8.78 -16.42
N PHE A 560 -19.44 -9.22 -16.07
CA PHE A 560 -20.14 -8.76 -14.88
C PHE A 560 -19.40 -9.17 -13.61
N HIS A 561 -18.98 -10.43 -13.48
CA HIS A 561 -18.15 -10.89 -12.37
C HIS A 561 -16.86 -10.07 -12.23
N LEU A 562 -16.12 -9.87 -13.33
CA LEU A 562 -14.92 -9.05 -13.34
C LEU A 562 -15.21 -7.60 -12.90
N ALA A 563 -16.33 -7.03 -13.33
CA ALA A 563 -16.73 -5.69 -12.92
C ALA A 563 -17.11 -5.63 -11.42
N MET A 564 -17.79 -6.66 -10.90
CA MET A 564 -18.16 -6.73 -9.49
C MET A 564 -16.96 -6.78 -8.56
N ASP A 565 -15.82 -7.26 -9.03
CA ASP A 565 -14.54 -7.21 -8.30
C ASP A 565 -13.75 -5.92 -8.61
N LYS A 566 -13.29 -5.77 -9.85
CA LYS A 566 -12.34 -4.70 -10.24
C LYS A 566 -12.98 -3.32 -10.27
N LEU A 567 -14.16 -3.17 -10.89
CA LEU A 567 -14.78 -1.86 -11.08
C LEU A 567 -15.34 -1.30 -9.76
N THR A 568 -15.80 -2.16 -8.85
CA THR A 568 -16.33 -1.74 -7.54
C THR A 568 -15.23 -1.38 -6.54
N PHE A 569 -14.04 -1.95 -6.73
CA PHE A 569 -12.86 -1.64 -5.93
C PHE A 569 -12.32 -0.22 -6.16
N LEU A 570 -12.31 0.26 -7.40
CA LEU A 570 -11.80 1.59 -7.77
C LEU A 570 -12.28 2.75 -6.89
N PRO A 571 -13.58 2.97 -6.69
CA PRO A 571 -14.04 4.08 -5.85
C PRO A 571 -13.79 3.83 -4.36
N PHE A 572 -13.65 2.57 -3.91
CA PHE A 572 -13.24 2.26 -2.54
C PHE A 572 -11.78 2.66 -2.31
N SER A 573 -10.89 2.24 -3.20
CA SER A 573 -9.46 2.52 -3.09
C SER A 573 -9.17 4.01 -3.13
N LEU A 574 -9.81 4.71 -4.07
CA LEU A 574 -9.71 6.16 -4.21
C LEU A 574 -10.19 6.89 -2.95
N ALA A 575 -11.33 6.47 -2.38
CA ALA A 575 -11.86 7.09 -1.16
C ALA A 575 -10.90 6.92 0.03
N LEU A 576 -10.25 5.76 0.17
CA LEU A 576 -9.38 5.46 1.31
C LEU A 576 -8.12 6.32 1.30
N ASP A 577 -7.42 6.41 0.18
CA ASP A 577 -6.19 7.20 0.14
C ASP A 577 -6.45 8.70 0.00
N MET A 578 -7.52 9.14 -0.68
CA MET A 578 -7.93 10.55 -0.59
C MET A 578 -8.20 10.97 0.86
N TRP A 579 -8.90 10.13 1.61
CA TRP A 579 -9.17 10.35 3.02
C TRP A 579 -7.88 10.48 3.84
N ARG A 580 -6.90 9.60 3.61
CA ARG A 580 -5.60 9.64 4.31
C ARG A 580 -4.75 10.84 3.91
N TRP A 581 -4.70 11.16 2.62
CA TRP A 581 -3.97 12.32 2.14
C TRP A 581 -4.51 13.61 2.75
N ASP A 582 -5.84 13.74 2.82
CA ASP A 582 -6.49 14.87 3.48
C ASP A 582 -6.23 14.94 4.99
N ILE A 583 -5.96 13.81 5.63
CA ILE A 583 -5.53 13.79 7.04
C ILE A 583 -4.07 14.20 7.16
N PHE A 584 -3.19 13.62 6.35
CA PHE A 584 -1.75 13.88 6.41
C PHE A 584 -1.41 15.33 6.09
N ASN A 585 -2.05 15.94 5.10
CA ASN A 585 -1.84 17.35 4.76
C ASN A 585 -2.58 18.33 5.69
N GLY A 586 -3.36 17.83 6.66
CA GLY A 586 -4.08 18.63 7.65
C GLY A 586 -5.40 19.25 7.18
N TYR A 587 -5.90 18.92 5.99
CA TYR A 587 -7.23 19.35 5.51
C TYR A 587 -8.35 18.83 6.44
N THR A 588 -8.27 17.57 6.84
CA THR A 588 -9.24 16.91 7.73
C THR A 588 -8.71 16.85 9.15
N ARG A 589 -9.41 17.50 10.08
CA ARG A 589 -9.09 17.46 11.52
C ARG A 589 -9.58 16.15 12.15
N LYS A 590 -8.93 15.72 13.25
CA LYS A 590 -9.24 14.47 13.98
C LYS A 590 -10.67 14.33 14.47
N GLU A 591 -11.37 15.45 14.68
CA GLU A 591 -12.79 15.48 15.06
C GLU A 591 -13.74 15.23 13.89
N ARG A 592 -13.23 15.10 12.66
CA ARG A 592 -14.02 14.84 11.44
C ARG A 592 -13.50 13.67 10.62
N TYR A 593 -12.63 12.84 11.19
CA TYR A 593 -12.07 11.68 10.50
C TYR A 593 -13.18 10.77 9.98
N ASN A 594 -14.20 10.47 10.80
CA ASN A 594 -15.23 9.52 10.39
C ASN A 594 -16.25 10.14 9.43
N CYS A 595 -16.66 11.39 9.64
CA CYS A 595 -17.52 12.14 8.72
C CYS A 595 -16.87 12.25 7.33
N HIS A 596 -15.60 12.68 7.26
CA HIS A 596 -14.91 12.85 5.98
C HIS A 596 -14.77 11.53 5.20
N TRP A 597 -14.57 10.42 5.91
CA TRP A 597 -14.57 9.09 5.28
C TRP A 597 -15.90 8.78 4.61
N TRP A 598 -17.02 8.99 5.30
CA TRP A 598 -18.34 8.71 4.75
C TRP A 598 -18.76 9.71 3.65
N ASP A 599 -18.34 10.97 3.75
CA ASP A 599 -18.52 11.96 2.68
C ASP A 599 -17.84 11.49 1.38
N LEU A 600 -16.60 10.97 1.47
CA LEU A 600 -15.87 10.42 0.33
C LEU A 600 -16.49 9.11 -0.18
N ARG A 601 -16.90 8.19 0.70
CA ARG A 601 -17.56 6.93 0.33
C ARG A 601 -18.88 7.15 -0.39
N GLU A 602 -19.67 8.11 0.06
CA GLU A 602 -20.92 8.46 -0.59
C GLU A 602 -20.66 9.14 -1.95
N ARG A 603 -19.76 10.13 -1.99
CA ARG A 603 -19.44 10.88 -3.22
C ARG A 603 -18.84 10.03 -4.33
N LEU A 604 -17.91 9.13 -3.98
CA LEU A 604 -17.15 8.33 -4.95
C LEU A 604 -17.83 7.00 -5.25
N SER A 605 -18.29 6.29 -4.22
CA SER A 605 -18.83 4.93 -4.34
C SER A 605 -20.36 4.89 -4.29
N GLY A 606 -21.06 5.95 -3.90
CA GLY A 606 -22.50 5.86 -3.66
C GLY A 606 -22.83 4.81 -2.59
N VAL A 607 -21.99 4.68 -1.57
CA VAL A 607 -22.14 3.75 -0.44
C VAL A 607 -22.22 4.54 0.86
N LYS A 608 -23.14 4.14 1.74
CA LYS A 608 -23.39 4.77 3.04
C LYS A 608 -23.27 3.76 4.19
N PRO A 609 -23.05 4.21 5.45
CA PRO A 609 -23.09 3.29 6.57
C PRO A 609 -24.52 2.75 6.78
N PRO A 610 -24.67 1.52 7.29
CA PRO A 610 -26.00 0.94 7.56
C PRO A 610 -26.73 1.65 8.72
N VAL A 611 -25.97 2.28 9.62
CA VAL A 611 -26.48 3.01 10.77
C VAL A 611 -25.82 4.38 10.86
N LEU A 612 -26.46 5.31 11.57
CA LEU A 612 -25.84 6.61 11.87
C LEU A 612 -24.53 6.41 12.63
N ARG A 613 -23.49 7.11 12.18
CA ARG A 613 -22.16 7.08 12.79
C ARG A 613 -21.92 8.39 13.54
N SER A 614 -21.07 8.32 14.54
CA SER A 614 -20.61 9.44 15.33
C SER A 614 -19.11 9.64 15.14
N GLU A 615 -18.58 10.74 15.64
CA GLU A 615 -17.12 10.96 15.67
C GLU A 615 -16.44 10.19 16.81
N THR A 616 -17.18 9.43 17.62
CA THR A 616 -16.54 8.42 18.49
C THR A 616 -16.17 7.16 17.71
N ASP A 617 -16.80 6.95 16.55
CA ASP A 617 -16.45 5.88 15.62
C ASP A 617 -15.21 6.26 14.80
N PHE A 618 -14.53 5.25 14.28
CA PHE A 618 -13.38 5.41 13.38
C PHE A 618 -13.36 4.25 12.39
N ASP A 619 -14.33 4.28 11.47
CA ASP A 619 -14.62 3.17 10.57
C ASP A 619 -13.43 2.76 9.68
N PRO A 620 -12.63 3.70 9.12
CA PRO A 620 -11.42 3.35 8.36
C PRO A 620 -10.42 2.49 9.12
N GLY A 621 -10.31 2.66 10.46
CA GLY A 621 -9.44 1.83 11.29
C GLY A 621 -9.80 0.35 11.31
N SER A 622 -10.99 0.00 10.80
CA SER A 622 -11.48 -1.38 10.70
C SER A 622 -11.07 -2.06 9.39
N LYS A 623 -10.29 -1.39 8.53
CA LYS A 623 -9.67 -1.94 7.31
C LYS A 623 -8.16 -2.04 7.52
N TYR A 624 -7.60 -3.25 7.41
CA TYR A 624 -6.20 -3.61 7.71
C TYR A 624 -5.12 -2.58 7.31
N HIS A 625 -5.24 -1.95 6.14
CA HIS A 625 -4.23 -1.03 5.59
C HIS A 625 -4.06 0.25 6.40
N VAL A 626 -5.12 0.67 7.08
CA VAL A 626 -5.11 1.86 7.95
C VAL A 626 -4.27 1.61 9.20
N PRO A 627 -4.55 0.60 10.06
CA PRO A 627 -3.68 0.29 11.20
C PRO A 627 -2.29 -0.23 10.82
N ALA A 628 -2.13 -0.88 9.66
CA ALA A 628 -0.82 -1.29 9.16
C ALA A 628 0.00 -0.14 8.54
N ASN A 629 -0.62 1.03 8.36
CA ASN A 629 -0.05 2.21 7.70
C ASN A 629 0.51 1.97 6.28
N ILE A 630 -0.14 1.11 5.50
CA ILE A 630 0.29 0.75 4.13
C ILE A 630 -0.50 1.59 3.14
N PRO A 631 0.12 2.28 2.15
CA PRO A 631 -0.59 2.97 1.06
C PRO A 631 -1.58 2.05 0.34
N TYR A 632 -2.66 2.62 -0.17
CA TYR A 632 -3.72 1.85 -0.84
C TYR A 632 -3.78 2.07 -2.35
N ILE A 633 -3.25 3.20 -2.84
CA ILE A 633 -3.01 3.52 -4.24
C ILE A 633 -1.56 3.16 -4.58
N GLY A 634 -1.39 2.42 -5.66
CA GLY A 634 -0.12 1.87 -6.11
C GLY A 634 -0.34 0.62 -6.92
#